data_AF-A0A812LIE5-F1
#
_entry.id   AF-A0A812LIE5-F1
#
_cell.length_a   1.000
_cell.length_b   1.000
_cell.length_c   1.000
_cell.angle_alpha   90.00
_cell.angle_beta   90.00
_cell.angle_gamma   90.00
#
_symmetry.space_group_name_H-M   'P 1'
#
loop_
_entity.id
_entity.type
_entity.pdbx_description
1 polymer ?
#
loop_
_entity_poly.entity_id
_entity_poly.type
_entity_poly.pdbx_seq_one_letter_code
_entity_poly.pdbx_strand_id
1 'polypeptide(L)'
;MEEEVTFAGPGLSSFIESQREALSRQRQMQAPELQAWPNAHGSLEKSPDTGANGHYTAKPVLPLASAAGSPELWHAVHIGNEATVNRLIQQGQCNGKQKDASGHSVLWHAIAFGHIGIAQLMLDTYPAGGQGGIDALEVHPRKGDTLLHLLCQCRPFTKETAGLFKRVAEAVPASLFTKANANGQSFLALATASPNFWVLKHVALRYPEQMKALLSSKEADQGKPPLQQLLQSLPPPHQPGFARPAKIPEHFAVASMLSPDSTGRVPFADLAFDVTTGPDSHSRFLAHRVVVGAQSPVLLKELETLPLVELPQEGITAALFKVDRRISKEVWRSVLQFFYTGVVNCPFAKDPVKLVELFRAAAIYKLPRALLDLAQTAWAEAYPTEAIQSSIPDTSLKPRKSFPSVLAQVAKADETSAGIVMPLVVADKLWYDPENHRDASKLALIKKESKAEEEMSKTIREIELKIQATGEVWDIKLVLAERLGIDPGQLTFVAKQGPFWRENKDCEEIYSKVLVKGVKSFERERAKHDHPFVIIGAGHIGLRQAMVFLKYGENNFVVFDRKPKVGGMAWWDQANVTSKLQTEVGVYHLGFDETLPCPKNDYPWPSRDELLAMFQTGAEEYGILPYCRLATEVQEIKAEGQKLDTTYEVTIQHVEKKDKAEKMACAGILMYPGNLSLPRREEYKGEDEFGGTIAYGMFDEFGYAEATGKDIAIVGHGAFAVENVRSCCEYSCKKIYLVCRRKNIACPRYVSWLANQSQSPLSASLFLHSMKPMYDLMGWDVWSYYGVQVLFLERFKPSLLQARFGIGDVYFCALSWGKLEVIEASGLKWQRRSVLEQVLVCSFVETRLRLWRVE
;
A
#
# COMPACT_ATOMS: atom_id res chain seq x y z
N MET A 1 2.30 30.84 29.18
CA MET A 1 3.25 30.71 28.06
C MET A 1 2.52 31.17 26.82
N GLU A 2 2.34 32.48 26.74
CA GLU A 2 2.06 33.23 25.52
C GLU A 2 3.42 33.80 25.11
N GLU A 3 3.90 33.45 23.93
CA GLU A 3 4.71 34.32 23.05
C GLU A 3 4.93 33.61 21.71
N GLU A 4 4.56 34.32 20.64
CA GLU A 4 4.53 33.88 19.26
C GLU A 4 5.90 33.96 18.57
N VAL A 5 6.13 33.07 17.60
CA VAL A 5 6.93 33.41 16.41
C VAL A 5 6.03 33.19 15.20
N THR A 6 5.63 34.31 14.61
CA THR A 6 4.78 34.44 13.42
C THR A 6 5.63 34.40 12.15
N PHE A 7 5.57 33.29 11.41
CA PHE A 7 5.88 33.26 9.97
C PHE A 7 5.00 32.21 9.28
N ALA A 8 3.76 32.57 8.98
CA ALA A 8 2.95 31.82 8.03
C ALA A 8 1.92 32.76 7.37
N GLY A 9 1.87 32.74 6.04
CA GLY A 9 0.96 33.59 5.26
C GLY A 9 -0.54 33.29 5.49
N PRO A 10 -1.43 34.16 4.99
CA PRO A 10 -2.87 34.16 5.30
C PRO A 10 -3.62 32.86 4.95
N GLY A 11 -3.06 31.98 4.11
CA GLY A 11 -3.65 30.67 3.80
C GLY A 11 -3.49 29.60 4.89
N LEU A 12 -2.49 29.72 5.79
CA LEU A 12 -2.27 28.70 6.83
C LEU A 12 -3.17 28.93 8.05
N SER A 13 -3.52 30.18 8.35
CA SER A 13 -4.37 30.53 9.50
C SER A 13 -5.82 30.06 9.28
N SER A 14 -6.35 30.23 8.06
CA SER A 14 -7.69 29.74 7.70
C SER A 14 -7.75 28.21 7.65
N PHE A 15 -6.65 27.55 7.26
CA PHE A 15 -6.54 26.10 7.32
C PHE A 15 -6.54 25.59 8.76
N ILE A 16 -5.79 26.23 9.66
CA ILE A 16 -5.73 25.86 11.10
C ILE A 16 -7.08 26.09 11.80
N GLU A 17 -7.82 27.16 11.48
CA GLU A 17 -9.17 27.39 12.00
C GLU A 17 -10.16 26.34 11.49
N SER A 18 -10.11 25.97 10.21
CA SER A 18 -10.96 24.90 9.65
C SER A 18 -10.71 23.54 10.30
N GLN A 19 -9.45 23.25 10.67
CA GLN A 19 -9.06 22.03 11.38
C GLN A 19 -9.51 22.05 12.85
N ARG A 20 -9.49 23.21 13.52
CA ARG A 20 -10.02 23.35 14.90
C ARG A 20 -11.53 23.17 14.95
N GLU A 21 -12.29 23.73 14.01
CA GLU A 21 -13.74 23.50 13.93
C GLU A 21 -14.07 22.03 13.65
N ALA A 22 -13.35 21.38 12.74
CA ALA A 22 -13.52 19.96 12.44
C ALA A 22 -13.23 19.06 13.66
N LEU A 23 -12.17 19.36 14.43
CA LEU A 23 -11.83 18.65 15.67
C LEU A 23 -12.86 18.90 16.80
N SER A 24 -13.48 20.09 16.85
CA SER A 24 -14.57 20.36 17.81
C SER A 24 -15.83 19.55 17.51
N ARG A 25 -16.18 19.41 16.22
CA ARG A 25 -17.32 18.58 15.76
C ARG A 25 -17.05 17.10 15.99
N GLN A 26 -15.80 16.65 15.84
CA GLN A 26 -15.41 15.27 16.07
C GLN A 26 -15.45 14.89 17.57
N ARG A 27 -15.17 15.84 18.48
CA ARG A 27 -15.30 15.63 19.94
C ARG A 27 -16.76 15.54 20.40
N GLN A 28 -17.70 16.19 19.71
CA GLN A 28 -19.14 16.05 20.00
C GLN A 28 -19.74 14.72 19.51
N MET A 29 -19.11 14.02 18.55
CA MET A 29 -19.63 12.75 18.02
C MET A 29 -19.07 11.48 18.70
N GLN A 30 -18.14 11.59 19.66
CA GLN A 30 -17.48 10.44 20.31
C GLN A 30 -17.63 10.43 21.85
N ALA A 31 -18.81 10.74 22.37
CA ALA A 31 -19.15 10.42 23.76
C ALA A 31 -20.20 9.29 23.79
N PRO A 32 -19.89 8.09 24.32
CA PRO A 32 -20.91 7.12 24.69
C PRO A 32 -21.43 7.46 26.09
N GLU A 33 -22.67 7.95 26.19
CA GLU A 33 -23.40 7.97 27.45
C GLU A 33 -23.83 6.53 27.79
N LEU A 34 -23.06 5.88 28.67
CA LEU A 34 -23.50 4.73 29.43
C LEU A 34 -24.44 5.22 30.55
N GLN A 35 -25.74 5.24 30.31
CA GLN A 35 -26.74 5.21 31.38
C GLN A 35 -27.25 3.78 31.55
N ALA A 36 -27.06 3.26 32.76
CA ALA A 36 -27.51 1.95 33.19
C ALA A 36 -29.05 1.86 33.21
N TRP A 37 -29.61 0.81 32.61
CA TRP A 37 -30.99 0.39 32.89
C TRP A 37 -30.99 -0.65 34.02
N PRO A 38 -31.87 -0.52 35.03
CA PRO A 38 -32.01 -1.54 36.06
C PRO A 38 -32.87 -2.71 35.58
N ASN A 39 -32.44 -3.91 35.97
CA ASN A 39 -33.18 -5.16 35.87
C ASN A 39 -34.59 -5.04 36.45
N ALA A 40 -35.60 -5.46 35.69
CA ALA A 40 -36.95 -5.70 36.20
C ALA A 40 -37.37 -7.14 35.87
N HIS A 41 -36.97 -8.06 36.74
CA HIS A 41 -37.75 -9.27 36.99
C HIS A 41 -39.06 -8.85 37.68
N GLY A 42 -40.18 -9.35 37.18
CA GLY A 42 -41.50 -9.08 37.73
C GLY A 42 -41.69 -9.70 39.11
N SER A 43 -42.30 -8.92 40.00
CA SER A 43 -43.04 -9.43 41.14
C SER A 43 -44.15 -8.44 41.48
N LEU A 44 -45.34 -9.02 41.58
CA LEU A 44 -46.64 -8.46 41.95
C LEU A 44 -46.57 -7.53 43.18
N GLU A 45 -47.38 -6.47 43.19
CA GLU A 45 -48.29 -6.16 44.32
C GLU A 45 -49.30 -5.04 44.01
N LYS A 46 -50.30 -4.97 44.91
CA LYS A 46 -51.71 -4.61 44.70
C LYS A 46 -52.06 -3.11 44.73
N SER A 47 -53.24 -2.83 44.17
CA SER A 47 -54.04 -1.60 44.26
C SER A 47 -54.57 -1.31 45.68
N PRO A 48 -55.07 -0.09 45.94
CA PRO A 48 -56.18 0.13 46.85
C PRO A 48 -57.46 0.59 46.11
N ASP A 49 -58.56 -0.14 46.38
CA ASP A 49 -59.89 0.32 46.83
C ASP A 49 -60.56 1.56 46.18
N THR A 50 -61.86 1.62 45.83
CA THR A 50 -63.09 0.93 46.28
C THR A 50 -64.25 1.32 45.35
N GLY A 51 -65.29 0.48 45.23
CA GLY A 51 -66.69 0.97 45.23
C GLY A 51 -67.56 0.85 43.97
N ALA A 52 -68.33 -0.25 43.92
CA ALA A 52 -69.75 -0.36 43.53
C ALA A 52 -70.28 0.06 42.14
N ASN A 53 -70.92 -0.93 41.48
CA ASN A 53 -71.98 -0.87 40.46
C ASN A 53 -71.69 -0.22 39.10
N GLY A 54 -71.63 -1.04 38.04
CA GLY A 54 -71.85 -0.56 36.67
C GLY A 54 -71.39 -1.53 35.58
N HIS A 55 -72.35 -2.03 34.82
CA HIS A 55 -72.28 -2.70 33.51
C HIS A 55 -70.91 -3.01 32.88
N TYR A 56 -70.71 -4.30 32.55
CA TYR A 56 -69.77 -4.72 31.51
C TYR A 56 -70.26 -4.22 30.15
N THR A 57 -69.74 -3.08 29.68
CA THR A 57 -69.75 -2.74 28.27
C THR A 57 -68.49 -3.29 27.63
N ALA A 58 -68.68 -4.18 26.64
CA ALA A 58 -67.61 -4.70 25.82
C ALA A 58 -66.81 -3.53 25.18
N LYS A 59 -65.48 -3.59 25.27
CA LYS A 59 -64.61 -2.69 24.50
C LYS A 59 -64.93 -2.85 23.00
N PRO A 60 -65.00 -1.74 22.25
CA PRO A 60 -65.38 -1.79 20.84
C PRO A 60 -64.35 -2.57 20.03
N VAL A 61 -64.86 -3.51 19.22
CA VAL A 61 -64.12 -4.14 18.13
C VAL A 61 -63.74 -3.03 17.14
N LEU A 62 -62.45 -2.77 16.97
CA LEU A 62 -61.93 -1.87 15.95
C LEU A 62 -62.23 -2.44 14.55
N PRO A 63 -62.52 -1.59 13.54
CA PRO A 63 -62.89 -2.07 12.22
C PRO A 63 -61.72 -2.79 11.54
N LEU A 64 -62.00 -3.91 10.86
CA LEU A 64 -61.04 -4.57 9.98
C LEU A 64 -60.50 -3.57 8.95
N ALA A 65 -59.18 -3.49 8.84
CA ALA A 65 -58.48 -2.68 7.85
C ALA A 65 -59.00 -2.99 6.43
N SER A 66 -59.09 -1.97 5.57
CA SER A 66 -59.44 -2.17 4.17
C SER A 66 -58.42 -3.12 3.52
N ALA A 67 -58.88 -3.99 2.64
CA ALA A 67 -58.01 -4.95 1.93
C ALA A 67 -56.89 -4.27 1.09
N ALA A 68 -56.97 -2.94 0.88
CA ALA A 68 -56.00 -2.14 0.14
C ALA A 68 -55.04 -1.31 1.03
N GLY A 69 -55.25 -1.25 2.35
CA GLY A 69 -54.38 -0.52 3.28
C GLY A 69 -54.69 0.98 3.32
N SER A 70 -54.25 1.69 4.37
CA SER A 70 -54.49 3.13 4.49
C SER A 70 -53.54 3.93 3.57
N PRO A 71 -53.95 5.11 3.07
CA PRO A 71 -53.04 6.02 2.36
C PRO A 71 -51.81 6.40 3.20
N GLU A 72 -51.98 6.47 4.52
CA GLU A 72 -50.91 6.71 5.48
C GLU A 72 -49.85 5.60 5.47
N LEU A 73 -50.27 4.32 5.42
CA LEU A 73 -49.36 3.18 5.32
C LEU A 73 -48.51 3.29 4.06
N TRP A 74 -49.14 3.47 2.90
CA TRP A 74 -48.41 3.54 1.64
C TRP A 74 -47.50 4.75 1.58
N HIS A 75 -47.94 5.91 2.05
CA HIS A 75 -47.07 7.08 2.13
C HIS A 75 -45.83 6.81 2.99
N ALA A 76 -46.01 6.21 4.18
CA ALA A 76 -44.91 5.85 5.08
C ALA A 76 -43.91 4.87 4.43
N VAL A 77 -44.40 3.87 3.70
CA VAL A 77 -43.56 2.91 2.97
C VAL A 77 -42.80 3.58 1.83
N HIS A 78 -43.42 4.48 1.06
CA HIS A 78 -42.75 5.16 -0.06
C HIS A 78 -41.63 6.10 0.42
N ILE A 79 -41.83 6.82 1.53
CA ILE A 79 -40.83 7.75 2.08
C ILE A 79 -39.80 7.08 3.01
N GLY A 80 -39.99 5.81 3.38
CA GLY A 80 -39.07 5.08 4.26
C GLY A 80 -39.25 5.35 5.76
N ASN A 81 -40.44 5.75 6.20
CA ASN A 81 -40.72 6.04 7.62
C ASN A 81 -41.01 4.74 8.40
N GLU A 82 -39.94 4.07 8.83
CA GLU A 82 -40.00 2.80 9.55
C GLU A 82 -40.81 2.87 10.86
N ALA A 83 -40.69 3.96 11.62
CA ALA A 83 -41.42 4.15 12.88
C ALA A 83 -42.94 4.16 12.68
N THR A 84 -43.41 4.79 11.60
CA THR A 84 -44.84 4.83 11.26
C THR A 84 -45.33 3.48 10.79
N VAL A 85 -44.54 2.76 9.99
CA VAL A 85 -44.89 1.40 9.56
C VAL A 85 -44.98 0.46 10.77
N ASN A 86 -44.01 0.51 11.69
CA ASN A 86 -44.03 -0.29 12.92
C ASN A 86 -45.25 0.02 13.79
N ARG A 87 -45.61 1.29 13.95
CA ARG A 87 -46.83 1.68 14.67
C ARG A 87 -48.09 1.11 14.00
N LEU A 88 -48.20 1.19 12.68
CA LEU A 88 -49.36 0.67 11.95
C LEU A 88 -49.46 -0.86 12.01
N ILE A 89 -48.31 -1.56 12.03
CA ILE A 89 -48.23 -2.99 12.32
C ILE A 89 -48.80 -3.31 13.72
N GLN A 90 -48.34 -2.59 14.75
CA GLN A 90 -48.81 -2.79 16.14
C GLN A 90 -50.31 -2.50 16.31
N GLN A 91 -50.85 -1.58 15.50
CA GLN A 91 -52.28 -1.23 15.48
C GLN A 91 -53.12 -2.20 14.63
N GLY A 92 -52.53 -3.24 14.03
CA GLY A 92 -53.23 -4.20 13.18
C GLY A 92 -53.68 -3.62 11.83
N GLN A 93 -53.13 -2.46 11.44
CA GLN A 93 -53.49 -1.75 10.20
C GLN A 93 -52.57 -2.08 9.02
N CYS A 94 -51.55 -2.92 9.24
CA CYS A 94 -50.65 -3.46 8.22
C CYS A 94 -50.42 -4.95 8.49
N ASN A 95 -50.53 -5.79 7.46
CA ASN A 95 -50.23 -7.23 7.53
C ASN A 95 -49.25 -7.65 6.41
N GLY A 96 -48.67 -8.85 6.51
CA GLY A 96 -47.67 -9.35 5.57
C GLY A 96 -48.15 -9.54 4.12
N LYS A 97 -49.45 -9.73 3.89
CA LYS A 97 -50.05 -9.91 2.55
C LYS A 97 -50.74 -8.66 2.02
N GLN A 98 -50.62 -7.54 2.72
CA GLN A 98 -51.27 -6.29 2.37
C GLN A 98 -50.73 -5.80 1.03
N LYS A 99 -51.62 -5.61 0.05
CA LYS A 99 -51.27 -5.13 -1.30
C LYS A 99 -51.92 -3.78 -1.57
N ASP A 100 -51.23 -2.95 -2.35
CA ASP A 100 -51.75 -1.67 -2.81
C ASP A 100 -52.71 -1.86 -4.01
N ALA A 101 -53.23 -0.75 -4.55
CA ALA A 101 -54.07 -0.78 -5.75
C ALA A 101 -53.35 -1.31 -7.01
N SER A 102 -52.01 -1.34 -7.00
CA SER A 102 -51.17 -1.90 -8.07
C SER A 102 -50.91 -3.40 -7.89
N GLY A 103 -51.38 -4.00 -6.78
CA GLY A 103 -51.20 -5.40 -6.45
C GLY A 103 -49.83 -5.73 -5.82
N HIS A 104 -49.08 -4.72 -5.35
CA HIS A 104 -47.75 -4.89 -4.77
C HIS A 104 -47.78 -4.88 -3.24
N SER A 105 -47.03 -5.80 -2.63
CA SER A 105 -46.97 -5.87 -1.17
C SER A 105 -46.12 -4.75 -0.54
N VAL A 106 -46.28 -4.55 0.77
CA VAL A 106 -45.41 -3.66 1.55
C VAL A 106 -43.94 -4.08 1.43
N LEU A 107 -43.65 -5.39 1.44
CA LEU A 107 -42.28 -5.90 1.26
C LEU A 107 -41.72 -5.58 -0.13
N TRP A 108 -42.55 -5.73 -1.17
CA TRP A 108 -42.17 -5.40 -2.55
C TRP A 108 -41.73 -3.93 -2.66
N HIS A 109 -42.56 -3.00 -2.17
CA HIS A 109 -42.25 -1.57 -2.18
C HIS A 109 -41.03 -1.24 -1.32
N ALA A 110 -40.89 -1.84 -0.14
CA ALA A 110 -39.73 -1.63 0.71
C ALA A 110 -38.42 -2.04 0.01
N ILE A 111 -38.40 -3.15 -0.73
CA ILE A 111 -37.24 -3.58 -1.51
C ILE A 111 -37.03 -2.66 -2.73
N ALA A 112 -38.09 -2.36 -3.49
CA ALA A 112 -38.02 -1.57 -4.71
C ALA A 112 -37.52 -0.14 -4.48
N PHE A 113 -37.89 0.48 -3.35
CA PHE A 113 -37.43 1.82 -2.96
C PHE A 113 -36.14 1.80 -2.12
N GLY A 114 -35.60 0.62 -1.77
CA GLY A 114 -34.36 0.50 -1.01
C GLY A 114 -34.49 0.77 0.50
N HIS A 115 -35.70 0.68 1.05
CA HIS A 115 -35.99 0.85 2.48
C HIS A 115 -35.74 -0.45 3.25
N ILE A 116 -34.45 -0.78 3.42
CA ILE A 116 -33.99 -2.07 3.97
C ILE A 116 -34.52 -2.34 5.39
N GLY A 117 -34.61 -1.32 6.24
CA GLY A 117 -35.15 -1.44 7.61
C GLY A 117 -36.62 -1.87 7.63
N ILE A 118 -37.45 -1.27 6.77
CA ILE A 118 -38.86 -1.67 6.60
C ILE A 118 -38.95 -3.11 6.06
N ALA A 119 -38.12 -3.48 5.09
CA ALA A 119 -38.11 -4.85 4.55
C ALA A 119 -37.72 -5.90 5.62
N GLN A 120 -36.76 -5.57 6.50
CA GLN A 120 -36.39 -6.42 7.63
C GLN A 120 -37.53 -6.53 8.64
N LEU A 121 -38.12 -5.40 9.04
CA LEU A 121 -39.27 -5.33 9.94
C LEU A 121 -40.44 -6.21 9.44
N MET A 122 -40.75 -6.17 8.15
CA MET A 122 -41.80 -6.99 7.55
C MET A 122 -41.47 -8.48 7.59
N LEU A 123 -40.23 -8.87 7.27
CA LEU A 123 -39.81 -10.27 7.33
C LEU A 123 -39.73 -10.82 8.76
N ASP A 124 -39.38 -9.98 9.75
CA ASP A 124 -39.31 -10.33 11.17
C ASP A 124 -40.69 -10.51 11.78
N THR A 125 -41.62 -9.61 11.43
CA THR A 125 -42.98 -9.63 11.96
C THR A 125 -43.85 -10.69 11.27
N TYR A 126 -43.66 -10.90 9.96
CA TYR A 126 -44.51 -11.76 9.14
C TYR A 126 -43.69 -12.80 8.36
N PRO A 127 -43.19 -13.86 9.01
CA PRO A 127 -42.35 -14.87 8.37
C PRO A 127 -43.07 -15.59 7.22
N ALA A 128 -42.35 -15.90 6.15
CA ALA A 128 -42.89 -16.60 4.99
C ALA A 128 -43.45 -17.99 5.38
N GLY A 129 -44.64 -18.33 4.86
CA GLY A 129 -45.31 -19.61 5.13
C GLY A 129 -46.23 -19.63 6.37
N GLY A 130 -46.21 -18.60 7.22
CA GLY A 130 -47.14 -18.46 8.35
C GLY A 130 -48.54 -17.98 7.94
N GLN A 131 -49.56 -18.19 8.80
CA GLN A 131 -50.87 -17.56 8.62
C GLN A 131 -50.71 -16.02 8.66
N GLY A 132 -50.93 -15.35 7.52
CA GLY A 132 -50.70 -13.91 7.37
C GLY A 132 -49.25 -13.49 7.05
N GLY A 133 -48.36 -14.46 6.80
CA GLY A 133 -46.96 -14.22 6.40
C GLY A 133 -46.82 -13.54 5.04
N ILE A 134 -45.64 -12.95 4.79
CA ILE A 134 -45.34 -12.28 3.51
C ILE A 134 -45.54 -13.19 2.28
N ASP A 135 -45.91 -12.58 1.15
CA ASP A 135 -46.04 -13.25 -0.14
C ASP A 135 -44.67 -13.40 -0.83
N ALA A 136 -43.92 -14.44 -0.48
CA ALA A 136 -42.63 -14.73 -1.12
C ALA A 136 -42.77 -15.13 -2.60
N LEU A 137 -43.98 -15.51 -3.04
CA LEU A 137 -44.26 -15.91 -4.43
C LEU A 137 -44.61 -14.72 -5.33
N GLU A 138 -44.51 -13.50 -4.81
CA GLU A 138 -44.89 -12.30 -5.54
C GLU A 138 -44.03 -12.11 -6.81
N VAL A 139 -44.73 -11.86 -7.91
CA VAL A 139 -44.16 -11.61 -9.24
C VAL A 139 -44.78 -10.33 -9.80
N HIS A 140 -43.95 -9.44 -10.34
CA HIS A 140 -44.44 -8.23 -10.97
C HIS A 140 -45.33 -8.57 -12.18
N PRO A 141 -46.58 -8.08 -12.27
CA PRO A 141 -47.52 -8.48 -13.32
C PRO A 141 -47.06 -8.11 -14.74
N ARG A 142 -46.44 -6.94 -14.92
CA ARG A 142 -45.85 -6.50 -16.20
C ARG A 142 -44.40 -6.92 -16.44
N LYS A 143 -43.51 -6.69 -15.46
CA LYS A 143 -42.07 -6.95 -15.62
C LYS A 143 -41.68 -8.41 -15.45
N GLY A 144 -42.52 -9.24 -14.83
CA GLY A 144 -42.17 -10.63 -14.50
C GLY A 144 -41.08 -10.81 -13.46
N ASP A 145 -40.57 -9.72 -12.86
CA ASP A 145 -39.55 -9.75 -11.82
C ASP A 145 -40.08 -10.47 -10.57
N THR A 146 -39.24 -11.28 -9.93
CA THR A 146 -39.50 -11.82 -8.58
C THR A 146 -38.80 -10.96 -7.52
N LEU A 147 -39.05 -11.22 -6.24
CA LEU A 147 -38.31 -10.58 -5.14
C LEU A 147 -36.78 -10.77 -5.27
N LEU A 148 -36.31 -11.91 -5.79
CA LEU A 148 -34.88 -12.15 -6.06
C LEU A 148 -34.34 -11.22 -7.16
N HIS A 149 -35.13 -10.96 -8.22
CA HIS A 149 -34.75 -10.03 -9.28
C HIS A 149 -34.60 -8.62 -8.72
N LEU A 150 -35.58 -8.17 -7.94
CA LEU A 150 -35.55 -6.85 -7.30
C LEU A 150 -34.31 -6.68 -6.40
N LEU A 151 -34.02 -7.66 -5.55
CA LEU A 151 -32.85 -7.60 -4.67
C LEU A 151 -31.52 -7.55 -5.43
N CYS A 152 -31.42 -8.24 -6.58
CA CYS A 152 -30.24 -8.15 -7.45
C CYS A 152 -30.13 -6.80 -8.18
N GLN A 153 -31.25 -6.10 -8.37
CA GLN A 153 -31.31 -4.75 -8.96
C GLN A 153 -30.99 -3.64 -7.94
N CYS A 154 -31.10 -3.89 -6.62
CA CYS A 154 -30.77 -2.90 -5.59
C CYS A 154 -29.33 -2.36 -5.71
N ARG A 155 -29.18 -1.04 -5.62
CA ARG A 155 -27.89 -0.34 -5.63
C ARG A 155 -27.86 0.75 -4.54
N PRO A 156 -26.85 0.75 -3.65
CA PRO A 156 -25.77 -0.24 -3.50
C PRO A 156 -26.27 -1.58 -2.94
N PHE A 157 -25.59 -2.68 -3.26
CA PHE A 157 -25.87 -4.00 -2.66
C PHE A 157 -25.06 -4.15 -1.37
N THR A 158 -25.66 -3.86 -0.22
CA THR A 158 -24.96 -3.83 1.07
C THR A 158 -25.05 -5.16 1.82
N LYS A 159 -24.39 -5.25 3.00
CA LYS A 159 -24.48 -6.41 3.89
C LYS A 159 -25.93 -6.68 4.33
N GLU A 160 -26.70 -5.63 4.51
CA GLU A 160 -28.10 -5.68 4.92
C GLU A 160 -28.99 -6.18 3.77
N THR A 161 -28.76 -5.72 2.52
CA THR A 161 -29.40 -6.28 1.32
C THR A 161 -29.05 -7.75 1.12
N ALA A 162 -27.80 -8.13 1.36
CA ALA A 162 -27.35 -9.51 1.33
C ALA A 162 -28.05 -10.36 2.40
N GLY A 163 -28.28 -9.81 3.60
CA GLY A 163 -29.08 -10.44 4.65
C GLY A 163 -30.53 -10.69 4.23
N LEU A 164 -31.17 -9.68 3.61
CA LEU A 164 -32.51 -9.82 3.03
C LEU A 164 -32.54 -10.89 1.93
N PHE A 165 -31.53 -10.91 1.05
CA PHE A 165 -31.43 -11.90 -0.02
C PHE A 165 -31.43 -13.34 0.52
N LYS A 166 -30.70 -13.63 1.59
CA LYS A 166 -30.72 -14.97 2.21
C LYS A 166 -32.12 -15.38 2.63
N ARG A 167 -32.80 -14.48 3.37
CA ARG A 167 -34.14 -14.75 3.92
C ARG A 167 -35.18 -14.94 2.83
N VAL A 168 -35.11 -14.15 1.77
CA VAL A 168 -35.99 -14.30 0.61
C VAL A 168 -35.65 -15.59 -0.15
N ALA A 169 -34.37 -15.91 -0.38
CA ALA A 169 -33.93 -17.13 -1.06
C ALA A 169 -34.34 -18.42 -0.30
N GLU A 170 -34.39 -18.37 1.03
CA GLU A 170 -34.91 -19.46 1.88
C GLU A 170 -36.44 -19.61 1.78
N ALA A 171 -37.15 -18.51 1.54
CA ALA A 171 -38.62 -18.48 1.50
C ALA A 171 -39.22 -18.83 0.13
N VAL A 172 -38.45 -18.71 -0.98
CA VAL A 172 -38.95 -18.96 -2.33
C VAL A 172 -38.73 -20.41 -2.79
N PRO A 173 -39.68 -21.02 -3.52
CA PRO A 173 -39.50 -22.37 -4.07
C PRO A 173 -38.45 -22.41 -5.18
N ALA A 174 -37.87 -23.59 -5.41
CA ALA A 174 -36.82 -23.80 -6.42
C ALA A 174 -37.25 -23.37 -7.84
N SER A 175 -38.55 -23.43 -8.17
CA SER A 175 -39.09 -22.98 -9.46
C SER A 175 -38.95 -21.48 -9.71
N LEU A 176 -38.86 -20.66 -8.66
CA LEU A 176 -38.64 -19.21 -8.79
C LEU A 176 -37.17 -18.83 -8.96
N PHE A 177 -36.23 -19.75 -8.66
CA PHE A 177 -34.82 -19.50 -8.94
C PHE A 177 -34.57 -19.42 -10.45
N THR A 178 -35.16 -20.33 -11.23
CA THR A 178 -34.99 -20.41 -12.69
C THR A 178 -36.01 -19.58 -13.47
N LYS A 179 -36.92 -18.87 -12.79
CA LYS A 179 -37.94 -18.04 -13.44
C LYS A 179 -37.28 -16.86 -14.14
N ALA A 180 -37.55 -16.70 -15.43
CA ALA A 180 -37.18 -15.52 -16.19
C ALA A 180 -38.23 -14.41 -16.03
N ASN A 181 -37.77 -13.17 -15.97
CA ASN A 181 -38.60 -11.98 -16.07
C ASN A 181 -39.06 -11.73 -17.53
N ALA A 182 -39.81 -10.66 -17.78
CA ALA A 182 -40.35 -10.32 -19.09
C ALA A 182 -39.26 -10.07 -20.16
N ASN A 183 -38.03 -9.73 -19.75
CA ASN A 183 -36.89 -9.59 -20.65
C ASN A 183 -36.16 -10.92 -20.89
N GLY A 184 -36.69 -12.03 -20.37
CA GLY A 184 -36.09 -13.35 -20.45
C GLY A 184 -34.89 -13.53 -19.51
N GLN A 185 -34.71 -12.68 -18.49
CA GLN A 185 -33.55 -12.75 -17.58
C GLN A 185 -33.93 -13.36 -16.23
N SER A 186 -33.10 -14.27 -15.72
CA SER A 186 -33.13 -14.76 -14.34
C SER A 186 -32.51 -13.75 -13.38
N PHE A 187 -32.76 -13.90 -12.07
CA PHE A 187 -32.11 -13.06 -11.06
C PHE A 187 -30.58 -13.23 -11.08
N LEU A 188 -30.08 -14.42 -11.46
CA LEU A 188 -28.67 -14.73 -11.53
C LEU A 188 -27.99 -14.02 -12.72
N ALA A 189 -28.69 -13.87 -13.85
CA ALA A 189 -28.21 -13.03 -14.96
C ALA A 189 -28.16 -11.55 -14.57
N LEU A 190 -29.14 -11.04 -13.83
CA LEU A 190 -29.08 -9.67 -13.29
C LEU A 190 -27.91 -9.47 -12.33
N ALA A 191 -27.66 -10.43 -11.44
CA ALA A 191 -26.50 -10.44 -10.55
C ALA A 191 -25.19 -10.45 -11.36
N THR A 192 -25.15 -11.22 -12.45
CA THR A 192 -23.97 -11.34 -13.32
C THR A 192 -23.70 -10.08 -14.14
N ALA A 193 -24.74 -9.44 -14.68
CA ALA A 193 -24.64 -8.20 -15.45
C ALA A 193 -24.12 -7.03 -14.60
N SER A 194 -24.22 -7.13 -13.28
CA SER A 194 -23.79 -6.12 -12.31
C SER A 194 -22.65 -6.58 -11.38
N PRO A 195 -21.75 -7.44 -11.91
CA PRO A 195 -20.80 -8.29 -11.20
C PRO A 195 -21.01 -8.52 -9.69
N ASN A 196 -22.20 -8.96 -9.27
CA ASN A 196 -22.52 -9.25 -7.87
C ASN A 196 -22.03 -10.66 -7.47
N PHE A 197 -20.73 -10.78 -7.21
CA PHE A 197 -20.08 -12.03 -6.79
C PHE A 197 -20.61 -12.61 -5.49
N TRP A 198 -21.20 -11.78 -4.62
CA TRP A 198 -21.77 -12.26 -3.37
C TRP A 198 -22.97 -13.17 -3.63
N VAL A 199 -23.89 -12.75 -4.50
CA VAL A 199 -25.07 -13.56 -4.89
C VAL A 199 -24.63 -14.82 -5.61
N LEU A 200 -23.72 -14.70 -6.59
CA LEU A 200 -23.19 -15.84 -7.34
C LEU A 200 -22.59 -16.91 -6.42
N LYS A 201 -21.73 -16.49 -5.48
CA LYS A 201 -21.09 -17.37 -4.49
C LYS A 201 -22.12 -17.96 -3.53
N HIS A 202 -23.06 -17.16 -3.04
CA HIS A 202 -24.07 -17.61 -2.10
C HIS A 202 -24.96 -18.70 -2.71
N VAL A 203 -25.46 -18.48 -3.92
CA VAL A 203 -26.31 -19.45 -4.64
C VAL A 203 -25.53 -20.72 -4.95
N ALA A 204 -24.30 -20.61 -5.48
CA ALA A 204 -23.47 -21.77 -5.80
C ALA A 204 -23.17 -22.66 -4.57
N LEU A 205 -22.94 -22.06 -3.39
CA LEU A 205 -22.59 -22.79 -2.18
C LEU A 205 -23.79 -23.33 -1.41
N ARG A 206 -24.94 -22.65 -1.45
CA ARG A 206 -26.12 -23.01 -0.64
C ARG A 206 -27.21 -23.73 -1.41
N TYR A 207 -27.26 -23.53 -2.73
CA TYR A 207 -28.31 -24.06 -3.61
C TYR A 207 -27.66 -24.70 -4.87
N PRO A 208 -26.83 -25.74 -4.73
CA PRO A 208 -26.03 -26.29 -5.82
C PRO A 208 -26.87 -26.89 -6.95
N GLU A 209 -28.00 -27.53 -6.66
CA GLU A 209 -28.90 -28.07 -7.69
C GLU A 209 -29.60 -26.96 -8.47
N GLN A 210 -30.04 -25.89 -7.80
CA GLN A 210 -30.63 -24.71 -8.43
C GLN A 210 -29.58 -23.95 -9.25
N MET A 211 -28.35 -23.82 -8.73
CA MET A 211 -27.23 -23.25 -9.46
C MET A 211 -26.95 -24.06 -10.72
N LYS A 212 -26.87 -25.39 -10.62
CA LYS A 212 -26.69 -26.27 -11.78
C LYS A 212 -27.80 -26.06 -12.80
N ALA A 213 -29.06 -26.06 -12.38
CA ALA A 213 -30.21 -25.81 -13.24
C ALA A 213 -30.13 -24.45 -13.95
N LEU A 214 -29.74 -23.38 -13.23
CA LEU A 214 -29.53 -22.04 -13.77
C LEU A 214 -28.40 -21.99 -14.80
N LEU A 215 -27.32 -22.73 -14.58
CA LEU A 215 -26.18 -22.81 -15.51
C LEU A 215 -26.48 -23.65 -16.75
N SER A 216 -27.38 -24.63 -16.64
CA SER A 216 -27.77 -25.52 -17.75
C SER A 216 -29.07 -25.12 -18.44
N SER A 217 -29.76 -24.08 -17.96
CA SER A 217 -31.06 -23.67 -18.49
C SER A 217 -30.91 -23.10 -19.90
N LYS A 218 -31.74 -23.60 -20.83
CA LYS A 218 -31.90 -23.05 -22.19
C LYS A 218 -33.10 -22.10 -22.29
N GLU A 219 -33.98 -22.11 -21.29
CA GLU A 219 -35.27 -21.40 -21.29
C GLU A 219 -35.15 -19.99 -20.67
N ALA A 220 -34.21 -19.81 -19.74
CA ALA A 220 -33.88 -18.51 -19.15
C ALA A 220 -32.66 -17.90 -19.84
N ASP A 221 -32.47 -16.60 -19.63
CA ASP A 221 -31.29 -15.82 -20.02
C ASP A 221 -31.03 -15.73 -21.53
N GLN A 222 -32.11 -15.77 -22.32
CA GLN A 222 -32.07 -15.68 -23.79
C GLN A 222 -31.14 -16.72 -24.42
N GLY A 223 -30.97 -17.89 -23.79
CA GLY A 223 -30.08 -18.95 -24.24
C GLY A 223 -28.58 -18.68 -23.99
N LYS A 224 -28.23 -17.62 -23.26
CA LYS A 224 -26.86 -17.30 -22.82
C LYS A 224 -26.74 -17.58 -21.32
N PRO A 225 -26.14 -18.72 -20.90
CA PRO A 225 -26.01 -19.07 -19.50
C PRO A 225 -25.31 -17.95 -18.70
N PRO A 226 -25.69 -17.70 -17.44
CA PRO A 226 -25.10 -16.65 -16.62
C PRO A 226 -23.56 -16.68 -16.57
N LEU A 227 -22.93 -17.85 -16.49
CA LEU A 227 -21.45 -17.92 -16.53
C LEU A 227 -20.84 -17.38 -17.83
N GLN A 228 -21.51 -17.56 -18.96
CA GLN A 228 -21.06 -17.01 -20.23
C GLN A 228 -21.17 -15.48 -20.25
N GLN A 229 -22.26 -14.94 -19.72
CA GLN A 229 -22.43 -13.48 -19.57
C GLN A 229 -21.38 -12.89 -18.63
N LEU A 230 -21.01 -13.62 -17.57
CA LEU A 230 -19.95 -13.22 -16.64
C LEU A 230 -18.59 -13.19 -17.35
N LEU A 231 -18.27 -14.20 -18.14
CA LEU A 231 -17.01 -14.26 -18.87
C LEU A 231 -16.92 -13.17 -19.94
N GLN A 232 -18.03 -12.80 -20.56
CA GLN A 232 -18.10 -11.69 -21.53
C GLN A 232 -17.99 -10.31 -20.86
N SER A 233 -18.42 -10.17 -19.60
CA SER A 233 -18.35 -8.89 -18.88
C SER A 233 -17.01 -8.67 -18.18
N LEU A 234 -16.20 -9.72 -18.01
CA LEU A 234 -14.85 -9.64 -17.45
C LEU A 234 -13.81 -9.37 -18.54
N PRO A 235 -12.77 -8.57 -18.26
CA PRO A 235 -11.65 -8.41 -19.19
C PRO A 235 -10.97 -9.76 -19.43
N PRO A 236 -10.54 -10.07 -20.67
CA PRO A 236 -9.88 -11.33 -20.97
C PRO A 236 -8.60 -11.46 -20.11
N PRO A 237 -8.37 -12.62 -19.48
CA PRO A 237 -7.19 -12.85 -18.68
C PRO A 237 -5.94 -12.74 -19.57
N HIS A 238 -5.13 -11.71 -19.32
CA HIS A 238 -3.83 -11.57 -19.99
C HIS A 238 -2.87 -12.62 -19.43
N GLN A 239 -2.22 -13.40 -20.31
CA GLN A 239 -1.03 -14.13 -19.90
C GLN A 239 0.02 -13.10 -19.46
N PRO A 240 0.50 -13.13 -18.21
CA PRO A 240 1.68 -12.39 -17.83
C PRO A 240 2.81 -12.84 -18.75
N GLY A 241 3.58 -11.89 -19.30
CA GLY A 241 4.84 -12.23 -19.94
C GLY A 241 5.74 -12.81 -18.86
N PHE A 242 5.82 -14.14 -18.76
CA PHE A 242 6.79 -14.78 -17.88
C PHE A 242 8.16 -14.56 -18.49
N ALA A 243 8.86 -13.54 -18.01
CA ALA A 243 10.28 -13.42 -18.27
C ALA A 243 10.92 -14.75 -17.87
N ARG A 244 11.61 -15.39 -18.83
CA ARG A 244 12.29 -16.65 -18.56
C ARG A 244 13.22 -16.40 -17.36
N PRO A 245 13.08 -17.13 -16.24
CA PRO A 245 13.94 -16.90 -15.09
C PRO A 245 15.40 -17.02 -15.55
N ALA A 246 16.27 -16.15 -14.99
CA ALA A 246 17.69 -16.21 -15.25
C ALA A 246 18.19 -17.65 -15.04
N LYS A 247 19.10 -18.13 -15.90
CA LYS A 247 19.60 -19.50 -15.84
C LYS A 247 20.16 -19.75 -14.43
N ILE A 248 19.51 -20.61 -13.67
CA ILE A 248 19.97 -21.01 -12.34
C ILE A 248 21.38 -21.59 -12.51
N PRO A 249 22.38 -21.17 -11.70
CA PRO A 249 23.73 -21.70 -11.81
C PRO A 249 23.74 -23.23 -11.76
N GLU A 250 24.63 -23.89 -12.50
CA GLU A 250 24.61 -25.36 -12.65
C GLU A 250 24.75 -26.11 -11.33
N HIS A 251 25.37 -25.50 -10.31
CA HIS A 251 25.47 -26.04 -8.95
C HIS A 251 24.18 -25.94 -8.13
N PHE A 252 23.17 -25.21 -8.60
CA PHE A 252 21.82 -25.10 -8.02
C PHE A 252 20.77 -25.75 -8.91
N ALA A 253 21.12 -26.75 -9.73
CA ALA A 253 20.21 -27.43 -10.64
C ALA A 253 19.16 -28.30 -9.91
N VAL A 254 18.31 -27.70 -9.06
CA VAL A 254 17.26 -28.38 -8.28
C VAL A 254 16.37 -29.24 -9.19
N ALA A 255 16.15 -28.83 -10.44
CA ALA A 255 15.44 -29.61 -11.44
C ALA A 255 16.05 -31.00 -11.75
N SER A 256 17.37 -31.17 -11.66
CA SER A 256 18.01 -32.47 -11.85
C SER A 256 17.73 -33.43 -10.69
N MET A 257 17.40 -32.90 -9.50
CA MET A 257 17.03 -33.73 -8.34
C MET A 257 15.71 -34.48 -8.55
N LEU A 258 14.83 -34.04 -9.46
CA LEU A 258 13.60 -34.76 -9.79
C LEU A 258 13.85 -35.90 -10.80
N SER A 259 15.04 -35.95 -11.40
CA SER A 259 15.40 -36.98 -12.38
C SER A 259 15.91 -38.24 -11.65
N PRO A 260 15.48 -39.44 -12.06
CA PRO A 260 16.03 -40.68 -11.52
C PRO A 260 17.54 -40.76 -11.80
N ASP A 261 18.30 -41.22 -10.81
CA ASP A 261 19.70 -41.56 -10.97
C ASP A 261 19.89 -42.86 -11.77
N SER A 262 21.14 -43.31 -11.93
CA SER A 262 21.48 -44.56 -12.60
C SER A 262 20.85 -45.83 -11.98
N THR A 263 20.29 -45.72 -10.77
CA THR A 263 19.57 -46.81 -10.07
C THR A 263 18.05 -46.68 -10.19
N GLY A 264 17.55 -45.66 -10.89
CA GLY A 264 16.12 -45.36 -11.03
C GLY A 264 15.52 -44.65 -9.82
N ARG A 265 16.34 -44.18 -8.86
CA ARG A 265 15.90 -43.51 -7.64
C ARG A 265 15.98 -41.99 -7.79
N VAL A 266 15.07 -41.28 -7.14
CA VAL A 266 15.13 -39.81 -7.03
C VAL A 266 16.04 -39.47 -5.84
N PRO A 267 17.25 -38.90 -6.07
CA PRO A 267 18.22 -38.69 -5.00
C PRO A 267 17.65 -37.80 -3.90
N PHE A 268 17.85 -38.18 -2.63
CA PHE A 268 17.41 -37.42 -1.44
C PHE A 268 15.89 -37.23 -1.30
N ALA A 269 15.07 -37.96 -2.06
CA ALA A 269 13.61 -37.88 -1.94
C ALA A 269 13.15 -38.32 -0.54
N ASP A 270 12.41 -37.44 0.14
CA ASP A 270 11.83 -37.61 1.47
C ASP A 270 10.29 -37.46 1.47
N LEU A 271 9.69 -37.42 0.27
CA LEU A 271 8.26 -37.26 0.04
C LEU A 271 7.80 -38.12 -1.14
N ALA A 272 6.66 -38.79 -0.96
CA ALA A 272 5.95 -39.53 -2.01
C ALA A 272 4.51 -39.03 -2.14
N PHE A 273 4.12 -38.62 -3.35
CA PHE A 273 2.76 -38.25 -3.70
C PHE A 273 2.02 -39.42 -4.33
N ASP A 274 0.98 -39.91 -3.66
CA ASP A 274 0.04 -40.87 -4.21
C ASP A 274 -1.09 -40.12 -4.93
N VAL A 275 -1.19 -40.31 -6.23
CA VAL A 275 -2.24 -39.77 -7.09
C VAL A 275 -3.16 -40.90 -7.51
N THR A 276 -4.42 -40.83 -7.06
CA THR A 276 -5.45 -41.83 -7.38
C THR A 276 -6.65 -41.18 -8.04
N THR A 277 -6.82 -41.40 -9.35
CA THR A 277 -8.00 -40.95 -10.11
C THR A 277 -8.85 -42.15 -10.52
N GLY A 278 -9.62 -42.68 -9.57
CA GLY A 278 -10.49 -43.85 -9.77
C GLY A 278 -9.95 -45.13 -9.10
N PRO A 279 -10.71 -46.25 -9.18
CA PRO A 279 -10.40 -47.49 -8.45
C PRO A 279 -9.06 -48.13 -8.84
N ASP A 280 -8.65 -48.01 -10.11
CA ASP A 280 -7.53 -48.79 -10.69
C ASP A 280 -6.35 -47.92 -11.19
N SER A 281 -6.37 -46.61 -10.98
CA SER A 281 -5.31 -45.69 -11.44
C SER A 281 -4.53 -45.14 -10.25
N HIS A 282 -3.53 -45.88 -9.77
CA HIS A 282 -2.57 -45.40 -8.77
C HIS A 282 -1.25 -44.99 -9.45
N SER A 283 -0.74 -43.82 -9.12
CA SER A 283 0.58 -43.36 -9.57
C SER A 283 1.29 -42.65 -8.43
N ARG A 284 2.56 -42.96 -8.24
CA ARG A 284 3.40 -42.36 -7.21
C ARG A 284 4.47 -41.47 -7.80
N PHE A 285 4.63 -40.28 -7.23
CA PHE A 285 5.69 -39.34 -7.59
C PHE A 285 6.57 -39.05 -6.38
N LEU A 286 7.88 -39.26 -6.53
CA LEU A 286 8.86 -38.92 -5.51
C LEU A 286 9.24 -37.44 -5.60
N ALA A 287 9.47 -36.81 -4.45
CA ALA A 287 9.75 -35.39 -4.34
C ALA A 287 10.52 -35.09 -3.03
N HIS A 288 10.77 -33.79 -2.81
CA HIS A 288 11.47 -33.24 -1.67
C HIS A 288 10.54 -32.30 -0.90
N ARG A 289 10.36 -32.53 0.40
CA ARG A 289 9.51 -31.70 1.26
C ARG A 289 9.91 -30.24 1.24
N VAL A 290 11.22 -29.95 1.23
CA VAL A 290 11.76 -28.59 1.21
C VAL A 290 11.37 -27.83 -0.06
N VAL A 291 11.41 -28.49 -1.23
CA VAL A 291 11.06 -27.85 -2.51
C VAL A 291 9.56 -27.63 -2.59
N VAL A 292 8.78 -28.64 -2.21
CA VAL A 292 7.31 -28.58 -2.33
C VAL A 292 6.70 -27.62 -1.30
N GLY A 293 7.17 -27.65 -0.05
CA GLY A 293 6.72 -26.75 1.01
C GLY A 293 7.01 -25.28 0.70
N ALA A 294 8.13 -24.98 0.05
CA ALA A 294 8.46 -23.61 -0.37
C ALA A 294 7.46 -23.05 -1.41
N GLN A 295 6.80 -23.91 -2.19
CA GLN A 295 5.91 -23.50 -3.28
C GLN A 295 4.45 -23.38 -2.86
N SER A 296 4.08 -23.89 -1.69
CA SER A 296 2.70 -23.89 -1.20
C SER A 296 2.63 -23.83 0.33
N PRO A 297 1.97 -22.82 0.92
CA PRO A 297 1.78 -22.75 2.36
C PRO A 297 0.84 -23.85 2.89
N VAL A 298 -0.04 -24.39 2.04
CA VAL A 298 -0.92 -25.52 2.42
C VAL A 298 -0.11 -26.80 2.49
N LEU A 299 0.67 -27.10 1.44
CA LEU A 299 1.51 -28.29 1.41
C LEU A 299 2.58 -28.24 2.49
N LEU A 300 3.19 -27.09 2.76
CA LEU A 300 4.15 -26.95 3.88
C LEU A 300 3.55 -27.42 5.20
N LYS A 301 2.38 -26.88 5.56
CA LYS A 301 1.68 -27.21 6.81
C LYS A 301 1.24 -28.66 6.88
N GLU A 302 0.73 -29.22 5.77
CA GLU A 302 0.31 -30.61 5.74
C GLU A 302 1.52 -31.55 5.86
N LEU A 303 2.61 -31.26 5.14
CA LEU A 303 3.84 -32.06 5.14
C LEU A 303 4.55 -32.04 6.51
N GLU A 304 4.52 -30.93 7.25
CA GLU A 304 5.08 -30.83 8.61
C GLU A 304 4.56 -31.92 9.55
N THR A 305 3.28 -32.27 9.42
CA THR A 305 2.60 -33.20 10.32
C THR A 305 2.63 -34.66 9.88
N LEU A 306 3.09 -34.94 8.65
CA LEU A 306 3.06 -36.30 8.11
C LEU A 306 4.22 -37.15 8.64
N PRO A 307 3.94 -38.37 9.15
CA PRO A 307 4.98 -39.28 9.62
C PRO A 307 5.79 -39.80 8.42
N LEU A 308 7.06 -40.06 8.68
CA LEU A 308 7.92 -40.76 7.72
C LEU A 308 7.64 -42.26 7.79
N VAL A 309 7.46 -42.88 6.63
CA VAL A 309 7.27 -44.32 6.48
C VAL A 309 8.35 -44.89 5.57
N GLU A 310 8.77 -46.13 5.83
CA GLU A 310 9.63 -46.85 4.90
C GLU A 310 8.82 -47.28 3.67
N LEU A 311 9.37 -47.01 2.49
CA LEU A 311 8.82 -47.36 1.20
C LEU A 311 9.74 -48.41 0.54
N PRO A 312 9.49 -49.72 0.72
CA PRO A 312 10.43 -50.77 0.33
C PRO A 312 10.63 -50.90 -1.19
N GLN A 313 9.62 -50.57 -1.99
CA GLN A 313 9.70 -50.64 -3.45
C GLN A 313 10.63 -49.56 -4.01
N GLU A 314 10.62 -48.38 -3.38
CA GLU A 314 11.40 -47.21 -3.75
C GLU A 314 12.75 -47.15 -3.01
N GLY A 315 12.89 -47.90 -1.92
CA GLY A 315 14.10 -47.98 -1.11
C GLY A 315 14.42 -46.70 -0.35
N ILE A 316 13.39 -45.95 0.07
CA ILE A 316 13.52 -44.66 0.78
C ILE A 316 12.62 -44.60 2.02
N THR A 317 12.92 -43.67 2.92
CA THR A 317 12.05 -43.27 4.04
C THR A 317 11.44 -41.92 3.70
N ALA A 318 10.12 -41.85 3.52
CA ALA A 318 9.45 -40.66 3.00
C ALA A 318 8.09 -40.41 3.67
N ALA A 319 7.67 -39.15 3.68
CA ALA A 319 6.30 -38.79 4.03
C ALA A 319 5.36 -39.18 2.88
N LEU A 320 4.24 -39.85 3.18
CA LEU A 320 3.26 -40.24 2.16
C LEU A 320 2.11 -39.24 2.11
N PHE A 321 1.99 -38.52 1.00
CA PHE A 321 0.94 -37.54 0.78
C PHE A 321 -0.06 -38.02 -0.27
N LYS A 322 -1.36 -37.95 0.03
CA LYS A 322 -2.43 -38.32 -0.92
C LYS A 322 -2.98 -37.09 -1.61
N VAL A 323 -2.82 -37.02 -2.94
CA VAL A 323 -3.37 -35.93 -3.76
C VAL A 323 -4.89 -36.09 -3.88
N ASP A 324 -5.62 -34.97 -3.94
CA ASP A 324 -7.07 -34.96 -4.11
C ASP A 324 -7.46 -35.82 -5.31
N ARG A 325 -8.41 -36.74 -5.10
CA ARG A 325 -8.81 -37.76 -6.08
C ARG A 325 -9.36 -37.21 -7.39
N ARG A 326 -9.67 -35.91 -7.43
CA ARG A 326 -10.18 -35.20 -8.60
C ARG A 326 -9.07 -34.44 -9.33
N ILE A 327 -7.81 -34.76 -9.08
CA ILE A 327 -6.62 -34.23 -9.77
C ILE A 327 -5.86 -35.42 -10.34
N SER A 328 -5.67 -35.43 -11.65
CA SER A 328 -4.98 -36.51 -12.36
C SER A 328 -3.47 -36.46 -12.28
N LYS A 329 -2.86 -37.60 -12.57
CA LYS A 329 -1.40 -37.75 -12.60
C LYS A 329 -0.75 -36.81 -13.62
N GLU A 330 -1.41 -36.53 -14.75
CA GLU A 330 -0.89 -35.61 -15.77
C GLU A 330 -0.83 -34.16 -15.24
N VAL A 331 -1.88 -33.74 -14.55
CA VAL A 331 -1.97 -32.41 -13.94
C VAL A 331 -0.98 -32.29 -12.80
N TRP A 332 -0.93 -33.28 -11.91
CA TRP A 332 -0.01 -33.26 -10.78
C TRP A 332 1.47 -33.30 -11.20
N ARG A 333 1.80 -34.06 -12.26
CA ARG A 333 3.14 -34.05 -12.85
C ARG A 333 3.55 -32.66 -13.32
N SER A 334 2.62 -31.92 -13.93
CA SER A 334 2.87 -30.55 -14.41
C SER A 334 3.10 -29.57 -13.25
N VAL A 335 2.36 -29.74 -12.14
CA VAL A 335 2.57 -29.00 -10.89
C VAL A 335 3.97 -29.28 -10.32
N LEU A 336 4.35 -30.55 -10.19
CA LEU A 336 5.67 -30.93 -9.69
C LEU A 336 6.80 -30.42 -10.60
N GLN A 337 6.65 -30.52 -11.92
CA GLN A 337 7.65 -29.97 -12.84
C GLN A 337 7.82 -28.46 -12.64
N PHE A 338 6.72 -27.72 -12.46
CA PHE A 338 6.78 -26.29 -12.20
C PHE A 338 7.52 -25.98 -10.89
N PHE A 339 7.26 -26.72 -9.80
CA PHE A 339 7.92 -26.50 -8.51
C PHE A 339 9.46 -26.59 -8.58
N TYR A 340 9.97 -27.44 -9.46
CA TYR A 340 11.41 -27.68 -9.59
C TYR A 340 12.08 -26.84 -10.66
N THR A 341 11.35 -26.44 -11.71
CA THR A 341 11.92 -25.75 -12.88
C THR A 341 11.57 -24.28 -12.94
N GLY A 342 10.49 -23.85 -12.26
CA GLY A 342 9.87 -22.55 -12.45
C GLY A 342 9.25 -22.35 -13.85
N VAL A 343 9.29 -23.37 -14.71
CA VAL A 343 8.78 -23.32 -16.08
C VAL A 343 7.40 -23.96 -16.12
N VAL A 344 6.44 -23.22 -16.66
CA VAL A 344 5.08 -23.70 -16.86
C VAL A 344 5.07 -24.66 -18.06
N ASN A 345 4.82 -25.95 -17.79
CA ASN A 345 4.58 -26.96 -18.81
C ASN A 345 3.15 -27.49 -18.66
N CYS A 346 2.29 -27.27 -19.65
CA CYS A 346 0.89 -27.69 -19.62
C CYS A 346 0.51 -28.38 -20.94
N PRO A 347 0.83 -29.69 -21.07
CA PRO A 347 0.56 -30.43 -22.30
C PRO A 347 -0.94 -30.61 -22.60
N PHE A 348 -1.80 -30.33 -21.62
CA PHE A 348 -3.25 -30.43 -21.69
C PHE A 348 -3.95 -29.05 -21.75
N ALA A 349 -3.27 -28.00 -22.21
CA ALA A 349 -3.83 -26.64 -22.25
C ALA A 349 -5.11 -26.49 -23.10
N LYS A 350 -5.44 -27.47 -23.94
CA LYS A 350 -6.69 -27.50 -24.74
C LYS A 350 -7.78 -28.39 -24.14
N ASP A 351 -7.53 -29.06 -23.02
CA ASP A 351 -8.48 -29.96 -22.37
C ASP A 351 -9.18 -29.23 -21.21
N PRO A 352 -10.46 -28.85 -21.35
CA PRO A 352 -11.18 -28.08 -20.33
C PRO A 352 -11.34 -28.85 -19.01
N VAL A 353 -11.37 -30.19 -19.04
CA VAL A 353 -11.49 -31.01 -17.83
C VAL A 353 -10.18 -30.93 -17.04
N LYS A 354 -9.04 -31.14 -17.70
CA LYS A 354 -7.71 -31.06 -17.07
C LYS A 354 -7.37 -29.66 -16.57
N LEU A 355 -7.84 -28.62 -17.27
CA LEU A 355 -7.72 -27.24 -16.80
C LEU A 355 -8.52 -27.00 -15.50
N VAL A 356 -9.74 -27.55 -15.40
CA VAL A 356 -10.52 -27.49 -14.15
C VAL A 356 -9.83 -28.26 -13.02
N GLU A 357 -9.16 -29.39 -13.31
CA GLU A 357 -8.33 -30.09 -12.33
C GLU A 357 -7.14 -29.23 -11.87
N LEU A 358 -6.46 -28.52 -12.78
CA LEU A 358 -5.37 -27.60 -12.45
C LEU A 358 -5.85 -26.42 -11.60
N PHE A 359 -7.00 -25.85 -11.93
CA PHE A 359 -7.67 -24.84 -11.10
C PHE A 359 -7.97 -25.35 -9.69
N ARG A 360 -8.50 -26.57 -9.60
CA ARG A 360 -8.79 -27.22 -8.34
C ARG A 360 -7.51 -27.43 -7.54
N ALA A 361 -6.43 -27.92 -8.16
CA ALA A 361 -5.14 -28.07 -7.53
C ALA A 361 -4.62 -26.72 -7.01
N ALA A 362 -4.67 -25.67 -7.83
CA ALA A 362 -4.25 -24.33 -7.47
C ALA A 362 -5.05 -23.75 -6.30
N ALA A 363 -6.36 -24.01 -6.25
CA ALA A 363 -7.23 -23.53 -5.19
C ALA A 363 -7.05 -24.32 -3.88
N ILE A 364 -7.06 -25.65 -3.94
CA ILE A 364 -6.94 -26.53 -2.75
C ILE A 364 -5.59 -26.33 -2.09
N TYR A 365 -4.51 -26.41 -2.88
CA TYR A 365 -3.15 -26.38 -2.38
C TYR A 365 -2.54 -24.99 -2.41
N LYS A 366 -3.27 -23.93 -2.76
CA LYS A 366 -2.74 -22.55 -2.89
C LYS A 366 -1.42 -22.53 -3.68
N LEU A 367 -1.42 -23.13 -4.87
CA LEU A 367 -0.25 -23.24 -5.72
C LEU A 367 0.19 -21.85 -6.23
N PRO A 368 1.45 -21.70 -6.72
CA PRO A 368 1.95 -20.44 -7.25
C PRO A 368 1.04 -19.84 -8.32
N ARG A 369 0.95 -18.50 -8.30
CA ARG A 369 0.04 -17.72 -9.15
C ARG A 369 0.19 -18.02 -10.65
N ALA A 370 1.40 -18.35 -11.09
CA ALA A 370 1.69 -18.69 -12.48
C ALA A 370 0.86 -19.86 -13.03
N LEU A 371 0.66 -20.91 -12.22
CA LEU A 371 -0.17 -22.05 -12.61
C LEU A 371 -1.65 -21.69 -12.67
N LEU A 372 -2.09 -20.78 -11.79
CA LEU A 372 -3.46 -20.27 -11.78
C LEU A 372 -3.73 -19.37 -12.99
N ASP A 373 -2.84 -18.44 -13.30
CA ASP A 373 -2.99 -17.53 -14.44
C ASP A 373 -3.00 -18.30 -15.77
N LEU A 374 -2.13 -19.31 -15.91
CA LEU A 374 -2.16 -20.21 -17.06
C LEU A 374 -3.50 -20.93 -17.17
N ALA A 375 -3.98 -21.54 -16.08
CA ALA A 375 -5.26 -22.24 -16.09
C ALA A 375 -6.41 -21.29 -16.47
N GLN A 376 -6.36 -20.03 -16.02
CA GLN A 376 -7.30 -18.97 -16.37
C GLN A 376 -7.30 -18.63 -17.86
N THR A 377 -6.13 -18.38 -18.44
CA THR A 377 -6.06 -18.04 -19.87
C THR A 377 -6.41 -19.23 -20.75
N ALA A 378 -5.83 -20.40 -20.48
CA ALA A 378 -6.09 -21.59 -21.29
C ALA A 378 -7.57 -22.03 -21.22
N TRP A 379 -8.22 -21.86 -20.06
CA TRP A 379 -9.64 -22.17 -19.94
C TRP A 379 -10.55 -21.16 -20.65
N ALA A 380 -10.17 -19.87 -20.64
CA ALA A 380 -10.88 -18.85 -21.42
C ALA A 380 -10.80 -19.13 -22.93
N GLU A 381 -9.68 -19.65 -23.43
CA GLU A 381 -9.51 -20.05 -24.84
C GLU A 381 -10.22 -21.37 -25.18
N ALA A 382 -10.25 -22.33 -24.26
CA ALA A 382 -10.85 -23.66 -24.48
C ALA A 382 -12.38 -23.70 -24.28
N TYR A 383 -13.00 -22.63 -23.75
CA TYR A 383 -14.45 -22.57 -23.57
C TYR A 383 -15.13 -22.36 -24.94
N PRO A 384 -16.07 -23.22 -25.36
CA PRO A 384 -16.62 -23.18 -26.72
C PRO A 384 -17.42 -21.89 -26.98
N THR A 385 -16.86 -21.01 -27.82
CA THR A 385 -17.50 -19.78 -28.32
C THR A 385 -18.31 -20.02 -29.60
N GLU A 386 -18.25 -21.22 -30.18
CA GLU A 386 -18.75 -21.53 -31.54
C GLU A 386 -20.28 -21.50 -31.72
N ALA A 387 -21.07 -21.28 -30.67
CA ALA A 387 -22.51 -21.07 -30.81
C ALA A 387 -22.91 -19.61 -31.13
N ILE A 388 -21.96 -18.66 -31.24
CA ILE A 388 -22.25 -17.21 -31.26
C ILE A 388 -21.60 -16.50 -32.44
N GLN A 389 -22.02 -16.84 -33.67
CA GLN A 389 -21.80 -15.93 -34.82
C GLN A 389 -23.04 -15.71 -35.71
N SER A 390 -24.23 -16.18 -35.34
CA SER A 390 -25.43 -15.98 -36.16
C SER A 390 -26.65 -15.60 -35.33
N SER A 391 -26.72 -14.35 -34.86
CA SER A 391 -27.95 -13.58 -34.58
C SER A 391 -27.70 -12.43 -33.60
N ILE A 392 -27.16 -11.31 -34.09
CA ILE A 392 -27.46 -10.02 -33.47
C ILE A 392 -27.88 -9.10 -34.63
N PRO A 393 -29.15 -8.65 -34.68
CA PRO A 393 -29.59 -7.62 -35.60
C PRO A 393 -28.91 -6.31 -35.22
N ASP A 394 -28.32 -5.66 -36.22
CA ASP A 394 -27.80 -4.30 -36.15
C ASP A 394 -28.90 -3.36 -35.66
N THR A 395 -28.73 -2.84 -34.44
CA THR A 395 -29.50 -1.69 -33.94
C THR A 395 -28.54 -0.70 -33.32
N SER A 396 -28.03 0.16 -34.20
CA SER A 396 -27.45 1.46 -33.89
C SER A 396 -28.14 2.20 -32.74
N LEU A 397 -27.49 2.23 -31.59
CA LEU A 397 -27.63 3.29 -30.59
C LEU A 397 -26.23 3.74 -30.19
N LYS A 398 -25.82 4.88 -30.75
CA LYS A 398 -24.53 5.54 -30.51
C LYS A 398 -24.33 5.78 -29.00
N PRO A 399 -23.27 5.24 -28.38
CA PRO A 399 -22.84 5.71 -27.07
C PRO A 399 -22.24 7.11 -27.21
N ARG A 400 -22.67 8.03 -26.35
CA ARG A 400 -22.01 9.32 -26.12
C ARG A 400 -20.53 9.07 -25.82
N LYS A 401 -19.64 9.83 -26.47
CA LYS A 401 -18.19 9.85 -26.20
C LYS A 401 -17.94 10.11 -24.72
N SER A 402 -17.57 9.07 -23.98
CA SER A 402 -16.86 9.18 -22.71
C SER A 402 -15.37 9.31 -23.02
N PHE A 403 -14.73 10.30 -22.40
CA PHE A 403 -13.28 10.49 -22.44
C PHE A 403 -12.58 9.24 -21.88
N PRO A 404 -11.61 8.63 -22.58
CA PRO A 404 -10.71 7.67 -21.97
C PRO A 404 -9.78 8.40 -21.00
N SER A 405 -9.78 7.99 -19.74
CA SER A 405 -8.77 8.40 -18.75
C SER A 405 -7.38 7.92 -19.21
N VAL A 406 -6.46 8.88 -19.30
CA VAL A 406 -5.07 8.77 -19.80
C VAL A 406 -4.16 7.84 -18.95
N LEU A 407 -4.66 7.18 -17.91
CA LEU A 407 -3.83 6.44 -16.93
C LEU A 407 -3.51 4.98 -17.27
N ALA A 408 -3.93 4.44 -18.43
CA ALA A 408 -3.82 3.00 -18.72
C ALA A 408 -2.86 2.59 -19.85
N GLN A 409 -2.11 3.51 -20.45
CA GLN A 409 -1.19 3.18 -21.57
C GLN A 409 0.31 3.40 -21.29
N VAL A 410 0.71 3.64 -20.04
CA VAL A 410 2.12 3.95 -19.68
C VAL A 410 2.93 2.71 -19.28
N ALA A 411 2.36 1.51 -19.22
CA ALA A 411 3.02 0.36 -18.58
C ALA A 411 3.71 -0.68 -19.50
N LYS A 412 3.83 -0.46 -20.82
CA LYS A 412 4.53 -1.42 -21.70
C LYS A 412 5.20 -0.75 -22.90
N ALA A 413 6.48 -0.41 -22.77
CA ALA A 413 7.44 -0.35 -23.89
C ALA A 413 8.86 -0.19 -23.33
N ASP A 414 9.54 -1.31 -23.11
CA ASP A 414 11.00 -1.36 -23.08
C ASP A 414 11.51 -1.59 -24.51
N GLU A 415 12.64 -0.94 -24.81
CA GLU A 415 13.57 -1.22 -25.93
C GLU A 415 12.97 -1.26 -27.35
N THR A 416 12.91 -0.09 -28.01
CA THR A 416 13.02 0.16 -29.49
C THR A 416 12.09 1.28 -30.02
N SER A 417 12.00 2.42 -29.35
CA SER A 417 11.27 3.59 -29.88
C SER A 417 12.18 4.82 -29.95
N ALA A 418 12.29 5.37 -31.16
CA ALA A 418 13.06 6.55 -31.50
C ALA A 418 12.68 7.73 -30.59
N GLY A 419 13.63 8.19 -29.78
CA GLY A 419 13.50 9.47 -29.09
C GLY A 419 13.42 10.60 -30.10
N ILE A 420 12.49 11.54 -29.90
CA ILE A 420 12.48 12.79 -30.66
C ILE A 420 13.64 13.65 -30.16
N VAL A 421 14.59 13.89 -31.03
CA VAL A 421 15.74 14.79 -30.84
C VAL A 421 15.29 16.23 -31.09
N MET A 422 15.49 17.13 -30.13
CA MET A 422 15.06 18.54 -30.22
C MET A 422 16.24 19.52 -30.07
N PRO A 423 16.64 20.25 -31.12
CA PRO A 423 17.62 21.34 -31.01
C PRO A 423 16.95 22.68 -30.65
N LEU A 424 17.39 23.32 -29.55
CA LEU A 424 16.96 24.66 -29.11
C LEU A 424 18.01 25.71 -29.50
N VAL A 425 17.63 26.82 -30.13
CA VAL A 425 18.55 27.84 -30.68
C VAL A 425 18.49 29.16 -29.90
N VAL A 426 19.62 29.78 -29.56
CA VAL A 426 19.71 31.16 -29.01
C VAL A 426 20.01 32.15 -30.14
N ALA A 427 19.27 33.25 -30.24
CA ALA A 427 19.59 34.37 -31.13
C ALA A 427 19.52 35.71 -30.38
N ASP A 428 20.61 36.46 -30.42
CA ASP A 428 20.87 37.60 -29.53
C ASP A 428 20.18 38.91 -29.95
N LYS A 429 19.69 39.04 -31.20
CA LYS A 429 18.96 40.25 -31.65
C LYS A 429 17.98 39.96 -32.79
N LEU A 430 16.71 40.30 -32.61
CA LEU A 430 15.76 40.57 -33.71
C LEU A 430 14.95 41.82 -33.35
N TRP A 431 15.26 42.90 -34.07
CA TRP A 431 14.58 44.18 -34.02
C TRP A 431 13.09 44.04 -34.39
N TYR A 432 12.21 44.73 -33.65
CA TYR A 432 10.88 45.11 -34.12
C TYR A 432 10.60 46.54 -33.68
N ASP A 433 10.49 47.45 -34.66
CA ASP A 433 10.05 48.83 -34.48
C ASP A 433 8.51 48.87 -34.57
N PRO A 434 7.78 49.28 -33.52
CA PRO A 434 6.32 49.16 -33.47
C PRO A 434 5.55 50.14 -34.37
N GLU A 435 6.19 51.16 -34.96
CA GLU A 435 5.43 52.31 -35.51
C GLU A 435 5.11 52.27 -37.02
N ASN A 436 5.56 51.28 -37.80
CA ASN A 436 5.27 51.24 -39.24
C ASN A 436 4.25 50.17 -39.63
N HIS A 437 2.98 50.43 -39.33
CA HIS A 437 1.86 49.81 -40.02
C HIS A 437 1.51 50.61 -41.28
N ARG A 438 1.45 49.91 -42.42
CA ARG A 438 0.95 50.32 -43.76
C ARG A 438 2.03 50.77 -44.75
N ASP A 439 2.61 49.80 -45.46
CA ASP A 439 2.72 49.92 -46.91
C ASP A 439 2.86 48.52 -47.54
N ALA A 440 1.99 48.18 -48.49
CA ALA A 440 2.01 46.91 -49.24
C ALA A 440 3.06 46.92 -50.36
N SER A 441 4.02 47.83 -50.31
CA SER A 441 4.89 48.19 -51.41
C SER A 441 6.37 48.07 -51.04
N LYS A 442 6.82 46.92 -50.52
CA LYS A 442 8.27 46.60 -50.39
C LYS A 442 8.52 45.09 -50.35
N LEU A 443 8.01 44.39 -51.36
CA LEU A 443 8.33 43.00 -51.75
C LEU A 443 9.77 42.83 -52.29
N ALA A 444 10.74 43.58 -51.76
CA ALA A 444 12.15 43.57 -52.20
C ALA A 444 13.15 43.23 -51.08
N LEU A 445 12.69 42.79 -49.90
CA LEU A 445 13.57 42.39 -48.79
C LEU A 445 13.74 40.86 -48.60
N ILE A 446 13.14 40.04 -49.45
CA ILE A 446 13.27 38.56 -49.40
C ILE A 446 14.70 38.08 -49.78
N LYS A 447 15.54 38.94 -50.38
CA LYS A 447 16.96 38.62 -50.63
C LYS A 447 17.93 38.98 -49.49
N LYS A 448 17.46 39.61 -48.40
CA LYS A 448 18.28 39.90 -47.21
C LYS A 448 18.18 38.83 -46.12
N GLU A 449 17.16 37.98 -46.16
CA GLU A 449 16.95 36.92 -45.15
C GLU A 449 18.04 35.83 -45.21
N SER A 450 18.56 35.47 -46.39
CA SER A 450 19.58 34.40 -46.47
C SER A 450 20.92 34.79 -45.84
N LYS A 451 21.29 36.08 -45.90
CA LYS A 451 22.53 36.59 -45.27
C LYS A 451 22.38 36.75 -43.76
N ALA A 452 21.17 37.09 -43.30
CA ALA A 452 20.83 37.15 -41.87
C ALA A 452 20.73 35.75 -41.25
N GLU A 453 20.19 34.76 -41.96
CA GLU A 453 20.22 33.34 -41.53
C GLU A 453 21.66 32.79 -41.49
N GLU A 454 22.53 33.19 -42.43
CA GLU A 454 23.94 32.77 -42.49
C GLU A 454 24.83 33.47 -41.43
N GLU A 455 24.54 34.71 -41.03
CA GLU A 455 25.18 35.37 -39.88
C GLU A 455 24.63 34.88 -38.53
N MET A 456 23.32 34.62 -38.43
CA MET A 456 22.69 34.08 -37.23
C MET A 456 23.25 32.67 -36.95
N SER A 457 23.45 31.84 -37.98
CA SER A 457 24.10 30.53 -37.91
C SER A 457 25.48 30.50 -37.25
N LYS A 458 26.21 31.64 -37.18
CA LYS A 458 27.57 31.69 -36.60
C LYS A 458 27.60 31.90 -35.09
N THR A 459 26.46 32.17 -34.45
CA THR A 459 26.38 32.52 -33.01
C THR A 459 25.44 31.61 -32.20
N ILE A 460 24.92 30.55 -32.84
CA ILE A 460 23.91 29.67 -32.25
C ILE A 460 24.57 28.66 -31.32
N ARG A 461 24.21 28.70 -30.03
CA ARG A 461 24.43 27.58 -29.10
C ARG A 461 23.16 26.77 -29.00
N GLU A 462 23.24 25.49 -29.37
CA GLU A 462 22.11 24.56 -29.25
C GLU A 462 22.17 23.73 -27.97
N ILE A 463 21.01 23.51 -27.34
CA ILE A 463 20.86 22.47 -26.31
C ILE A 463 19.74 21.50 -26.68
N GLU A 464 19.93 20.24 -26.33
CA GLU A 464 18.91 19.20 -26.47
C GLU A 464 18.31 18.92 -25.09
N LEU A 465 16.99 19.06 -24.97
CA LEU A 465 16.23 18.70 -23.76
C LEU A 465 15.38 17.47 -24.04
N LYS A 466 15.63 16.38 -23.31
CA LYS A 466 14.81 15.16 -23.38
C LYS A 466 13.66 15.29 -22.39
N ILE A 467 12.42 15.29 -22.90
CA ILE A 467 11.20 15.49 -22.12
C ILE A 467 10.30 14.26 -22.32
N GLN A 468 9.75 13.70 -21.23
CA GLN A 468 9.02 12.42 -21.25
C GLN A 468 7.53 12.51 -21.64
N ALA A 469 6.99 13.70 -21.95
CA ALA A 469 5.63 13.92 -22.44
C ALA A 469 5.48 15.30 -23.11
N THR A 470 4.30 15.63 -23.68
CA THR A 470 4.00 16.94 -24.26
C THR A 470 4.08 18.02 -23.17
N GLY A 471 5.24 18.69 -23.08
CA GLY A 471 5.46 19.76 -22.13
C GLY A 471 4.74 21.02 -22.59
N GLU A 472 3.87 21.56 -21.75
CA GLU A 472 3.44 22.94 -21.93
C GLU A 472 4.67 23.86 -21.86
N VAL A 473 4.61 24.98 -22.57
CA VAL A 473 5.69 25.97 -22.58
C VAL A 473 6.08 26.39 -21.17
N TRP A 474 5.11 26.47 -20.25
CA TRP A 474 5.36 26.77 -18.84
C TRP A 474 6.25 25.73 -18.14
N ASP A 475 6.02 24.44 -18.36
CA ASP A 475 6.83 23.38 -17.74
C ASP A 475 8.28 23.47 -18.20
N ILE A 476 8.49 23.80 -19.48
CA ILE A 476 9.82 23.97 -20.04
C ILE A 476 10.47 25.26 -19.56
N LYS A 477 9.70 26.34 -19.37
CA LYS A 477 10.17 27.56 -18.69
C LYS A 477 10.66 27.24 -17.29
N LEU A 478 9.92 26.45 -16.51
CA LEU A 478 10.33 26.08 -15.15
C LEU A 478 11.63 25.27 -15.16
N VAL A 479 11.75 24.26 -16.02
CA VAL A 479 12.96 23.43 -16.14
C VAL A 479 14.18 24.28 -16.53
N LEU A 480 14.02 25.19 -17.50
CA LEU A 480 15.12 26.07 -17.93
C LEU A 480 15.43 27.16 -16.90
N ALA A 481 14.42 27.74 -16.27
CA ALA A 481 14.58 28.73 -15.21
C ALA A 481 15.34 28.15 -14.01
N GLU A 482 14.99 26.93 -13.58
CA GLU A 482 15.69 26.21 -12.52
C GLU A 482 17.15 25.93 -12.92
N ARG A 483 17.37 25.44 -14.14
CA ARG A 483 18.72 25.16 -14.66
C ARG A 483 19.60 26.40 -14.74
N LEU A 484 19.03 27.53 -15.15
CA LEU A 484 19.75 28.78 -15.39
C LEU A 484 19.76 29.72 -14.18
N GLY A 485 18.95 29.45 -13.16
CA GLY A 485 18.81 30.29 -11.98
C GLY A 485 18.21 31.67 -12.27
N ILE A 486 17.23 31.73 -13.17
CA ILE A 486 16.56 32.97 -13.61
C ILE A 486 15.05 32.88 -13.32
N ASP A 487 14.35 34.01 -13.45
CA ASP A 487 12.89 34.02 -13.36
C ASP A 487 12.27 33.40 -14.63
N PRO A 488 11.32 32.45 -14.52
CA PRO A 488 10.72 31.80 -15.68
C PRO A 488 9.94 32.77 -16.59
N GLY A 489 9.44 33.88 -16.05
CA GLY A 489 8.79 34.94 -16.80
C GLY A 489 9.75 35.73 -17.71
N GLN A 490 11.07 35.62 -17.50
CA GLN A 490 12.06 36.19 -18.41
C GLN A 490 12.22 35.37 -19.70
N LEU A 491 11.80 34.10 -19.69
CA LEU A 491 11.91 33.23 -20.85
C LEU A 491 10.73 33.42 -21.80
N THR A 492 11.03 33.57 -23.09
CA THR A 492 10.01 33.60 -24.14
C THR A 492 10.37 32.59 -25.23
N PHE A 493 9.42 31.72 -25.57
CA PHE A 493 9.60 30.71 -26.62
C PHE A 493 8.92 31.18 -27.90
N VAL A 494 9.64 31.10 -29.02
CA VAL A 494 9.14 31.53 -30.32
C VAL A 494 9.33 30.41 -31.34
N ALA A 495 8.24 30.01 -32.00
CA ALA A 495 8.23 28.98 -33.04
C ALA A 495 7.93 29.59 -34.42
N LYS A 496 8.46 28.97 -35.48
CA LYS A 496 8.14 29.34 -36.87
C LYS A 496 6.86 28.60 -37.32
N GLN A 497 5.84 29.34 -37.77
CA GLN A 497 4.60 28.82 -38.35
C GLN A 497 4.46 29.33 -39.78
N GLY A 498 4.84 28.50 -40.75
CA GLY A 498 4.92 28.92 -42.16
C GLY A 498 5.98 30.01 -42.35
N PRO A 499 5.65 31.17 -42.97
CA PRO A 499 6.60 32.27 -43.13
C PRO A 499 6.69 33.20 -41.90
N PHE A 500 5.87 33.00 -40.87
CA PHE A 500 5.79 33.91 -39.72
C PHE A 500 6.38 33.29 -38.45
N TRP A 501 6.93 34.12 -37.57
CA TRP A 501 7.36 33.74 -36.22
C TRP A 501 6.27 34.10 -35.22
N ARG A 502 5.96 33.18 -34.31
CA ARG A 502 4.93 33.35 -33.30
C ARG A 502 5.46 32.97 -31.92
N GLU A 503 5.17 33.82 -30.94
CA GLU A 503 5.40 33.52 -29.53
C GLU A 503 4.42 32.45 -29.04
N ASN A 504 4.96 31.45 -28.35
CA ASN A 504 4.19 30.39 -27.73
C ASN A 504 3.65 30.84 -26.38
N LYS A 505 2.36 30.58 -26.14
CA LYS A 505 1.75 30.86 -24.84
C LYS A 505 2.13 29.79 -23.83
N ASP A 506 2.14 30.15 -22.56
CA ASP A 506 2.53 29.26 -21.46
C ASP A 506 1.73 27.95 -21.41
N CYS A 507 0.44 27.99 -21.78
CA CYS A 507 -0.46 26.83 -21.82
C CYS A 507 -0.45 26.05 -23.15
N GLU A 508 0.38 26.43 -24.11
CA GLU A 508 0.50 25.72 -25.40
C GLU A 508 1.55 24.61 -25.30
N GLU A 509 1.31 23.51 -26.02
CA GLU A 509 2.34 22.50 -26.23
C GLU A 509 3.52 23.11 -27.00
N ILE A 510 4.73 22.84 -26.52
CA ILE A 510 5.94 23.39 -27.11
C ILE A 510 6.25 22.75 -28.47
N TYR A 511 6.71 23.55 -29.43
CA TYR A 511 7.12 23.05 -30.75
C TYR A 511 8.47 22.32 -30.67
N SER A 512 8.70 21.41 -31.61
CA SER A 512 9.95 20.62 -31.69
C SER A 512 11.21 21.42 -32.00
N LYS A 513 11.03 22.64 -32.53
CA LYS A 513 12.11 23.63 -32.69
C LYS A 513 11.56 24.99 -32.30
N VAL A 514 12.18 25.59 -31.29
CA VAL A 514 11.82 26.90 -30.76
C VAL A 514 13.08 27.72 -30.50
N LEU A 515 12.95 29.02 -30.68
CA LEU A 515 13.93 30.00 -30.26
C LEU A 515 13.62 30.44 -28.83
N VAL A 516 14.62 30.43 -27.96
CA VAL A 516 14.47 30.89 -26.58
C VAL A 516 15.04 32.31 -26.46
N LYS A 517 14.21 33.25 -26.01
CA LYS A 517 14.59 34.62 -25.66
C LYS A 517 14.63 34.77 -24.14
N GLY A 518 15.41 35.75 -23.66
CA GLY A 518 15.56 36.05 -22.23
C GLY A 518 16.85 35.52 -21.61
N VAL A 519 17.66 34.78 -22.38
CA VAL A 519 18.92 34.19 -21.91
C VAL A 519 20.04 34.46 -22.91
N LYS A 520 21.22 34.80 -22.39
CA LYS A 520 22.45 34.99 -23.20
C LYS A 520 23.15 33.66 -23.50
N SER A 521 22.97 32.67 -22.63
CA SER A 521 23.52 31.34 -22.78
C SER A 521 22.65 30.32 -22.03
N PHE A 522 22.82 29.03 -22.34
CA PHE A 522 22.23 27.94 -21.58
C PHE A 522 23.13 27.45 -20.42
N GLU A 523 24.07 28.29 -20.02
CA GLU A 523 24.91 28.11 -18.85
C GLU A 523 24.44 29.08 -17.75
N ARG A 524 24.32 28.59 -16.53
CA ARG A 524 23.96 29.42 -15.37
C ARG A 524 25.09 30.40 -15.08
N GLU A 525 24.77 31.70 -15.12
CA GLU A 525 25.69 32.74 -14.68
C GLU A 525 25.88 32.61 -13.17
N ARG A 526 27.12 32.42 -12.73
CA ARG A 526 27.46 32.26 -11.32
C ARG A 526 27.87 33.60 -10.74
N ALA A 527 27.23 34.00 -9.65
CA ALA A 527 27.71 35.11 -8.85
C ALA A 527 29.11 34.79 -8.31
N LYS A 528 30.02 35.76 -8.40
CA LYS A 528 31.30 35.69 -7.70
C LYS A 528 31.11 36.30 -6.32
N HIS A 529 31.62 35.61 -5.31
CA HIS A 529 31.57 36.07 -3.93
C HIS A 529 32.99 36.31 -3.42
N ASP A 530 33.21 37.47 -2.79
CA ASP A 530 34.54 37.86 -2.27
C ASP A 530 34.91 37.08 -1.00
N HIS A 531 33.91 36.59 -0.27
CA HIS A 531 34.08 35.80 0.96
C HIS A 531 33.75 34.31 0.72
N PRO A 532 34.35 33.37 1.46
CA PRO A 532 34.08 31.95 1.29
C PRO A 532 32.65 31.59 1.72
N PHE A 533 32.12 30.51 1.19
CA PHE A 533 30.97 29.82 1.78
C PHE A 533 31.39 28.99 3.00
N VAL A 534 30.57 28.98 4.04
CA VAL A 534 30.81 28.18 5.25
C VAL A 534 29.88 26.98 5.28
N ILE A 535 30.45 25.78 5.34
CA ILE A 535 29.74 24.52 5.55
C ILE A 535 29.95 24.09 7.00
N ILE A 536 28.88 23.92 7.76
CA ILE A 536 28.95 23.50 9.17
C ILE A 536 28.60 22.02 9.27
N GLY A 537 29.59 21.19 9.54
CA GLY A 537 29.50 19.73 9.66
C GLY A 537 30.21 19.01 8.51
N ALA A 538 31.17 18.15 8.84
CA ALA A 538 31.88 17.24 7.95
C ALA A 538 31.32 15.80 8.08
N GLY A 539 30.01 15.68 8.32
CA GLY A 539 29.26 14.44 8.18
C GLY A 539 28.83 14.18 6.74
N HIS A 540 28.04 13.13 6.52
CA HIS A 540 27.60 12.68 5.19
C HIS A 540 27.13 13.82 4.26
N ILE A 541 26.17 14.64 4.69
CA ILE A 541 25.58 15.69 3.84
C ILE A 541 26.54 16.86 3.62
N GLY A 542 27.29 17.28 4.64
CA GLY A 542 28.23 18.39 4.51
C GLY A 542 29.43 18.05 3.63
N LEU A 543 29.95 16.83 3.71
CA LEU A 543 30.97 16.33 2.78
C LEU A 543 30.43 16.30 1.35
N ARG A 544 29.19 15.84 1.15
CA ARG A 544 28.57 15.90 -0.18
C ARG A 544 28.39 17.32 -0.70
N GLN A 545 28.04 18.27 0.16
CA GLN A 545 27.94 19.66 -0.25
C GLN A 545 29.29 20.21 -0.72
N ALA A 546 30.39 19.86 -0.04
CA ALA A 546 31.74 20.19 -0.48
C ALA A 546 32.09 19.51 -1.82
N MET A 547 31.72 18.23 -2.01
CA MET A 547 31.88 17.54 -3.30
C MET A 547 31.16 18.27 -4.42
N VAL A 548 29.91 18.68 -4.19
CA VAL A 548 29.11 19.44 -5.17
C VAL A 548 29.79 20.75 -5.52
N PHE A 549 30.34 21.49 -4.55
CA PHE A 549 31.08 22.72 -4.83
C PHE A 549 32.30 22.47 -5.73
N LEU A 550 33.17 21.52 -5.38
CA LEU A 550 34.35 21.19 -6.18
C LEU A 550 33.99 20.69 -7.58
N LYS A 551 32.96 19.84 -7.71
CA LYS A 551 32.44 19.35 -9.00
C LYS A 551 32.06 20.48 -9.94
N TYR A 552 31.54 21.56 -9.37
CA TYR A 552 31.08 22.73 -10.10
C TYR A 552 32.11 23.87 -10.15
N GLY A 553 33.36 23.59 -9.78
CA GLY A 553 34.47 24.55 -9.83
C GLY A 553 34.41 25.64 -8.75
N GLU A 554 33.55 25.50 -7.74
CA GLU A 554 33.53 26.39 -6.58
C GLU A 554 34.56 25.89 -5.56
N ASN A 555 35.57 26.71 -5.29
CA ASN A 555 36.67 26.40 -4.38
C ASN A 555 36.81 27.44 -3.25
N ASN A 556 35.98 28.49 -3.23
CA ASN A 556 35.96 29.48 -2.17
C ASN A 556 34.99 29.05 -1.06
N PHE A 557 35.33 27.97 -0.35
CA PHE A 557 34.54 27.48 0.77
C PHE A 557 35.41 26.86 1.87
N VAL A 558 34.85 26.77 3.08
CA VAL A 558 35.47 26.12 4.23
C VAL A 558 34.45 25.24 4.94
N VAL A 559 34.85 24.01 5.28
CA VAL A 559 34.05 23.08 6.07
C VAL A 559 34.55 23.07 7.51
N PHE A 560 33.69 23.37 8.48
CA PHE A 560 34.01 23.26 9.91
C PHE A 560 33.35 22.04 10.51
N ASP A 561 34.11 21.26 11.29
CA ASP A 561 33.54 20.23 12.16
C ASP A 561 34.30 20.20 13.48
N ARG A 562 33.56 20.02 14.58
CA ARG A 562 34.13 19.88 15.92
C ARG A 562 34.88 18.56 16.10
N LYS A 563 34.65 17.57 15.24
CA LYS A 563 35.34 16.29 15.26
C LYS A 563 36.72 16.40 14.61
N PRO A 564 37.72 15.65 15.12
CA PRO A 564 39.09 15.71 14.59
C PRO A 564 39.23 15.03 13.23
N LYS A 565 38.22 14.28 12.79
CA LYS A 565 38.15 13.57 11.51
C LYS A 565 36.76 13.71 10.92
N VAL A 566 36.64 13.46 9.62
CA VAL A 566 35.36 13.49 8.92
C VAL A 566 34.46 12.32 9.37
N GLY A 567 33.17 12.43 9.06
CA GLY A 567 32.17 11.36 9.27
C GLY A 567 31.00 11.76 10.19
N GLY A 568 31.13 12.88 10.89
CA GLY A 568 30.05 13.50 11.65
C GLY A 568 29.75 12.82 13.00
N MET A 569 29.05 13.54 13.87
CA MET A 569 28.83 13.13 15.26
C MET A 569 27.99 11.86 15.43
N ALA A 570 27.09 11.56 14.49
CA ALA A 570 26.26 10.36 14.57
C ALA A 570 27.10 9.07 14.58
N TRP A 571 28.23 9.07 13.87
CA TRP A 571 29.12 7.91 13.80
C TRP A 571 30.28 8.00 14.78
N TRP A 572 30.78 9.21 15.09
CA TRP A 572 31.86 9.36 16.07
C TRP A 572 31.42 9.23 17.52
N ASP A 573 30.26 9.79 17.87
CA ASP A 573 29.82 9.85 19.27
C ASP A 573 28.66 8.92 19.55
N GLN A 574 27.62 8.96 18.71
CA GLN A 574 26.35 8.31 19.06
C GLN A 574 26.39 6.80 18.82
N ALA A 575 27.02 6.39 17.73
CA ALA A 575 27.18 4.99 17.38
C ALA A 575 28.10 4.28 18.38
N ASN A 576 27.64 3.12 18.84
CA ASN A 576 28.46 2.20 19.60
C ASN A 576 29.54 1.57 18.69
N VAL A 577 30.58 1.00 19.28
CA VAL A 577 31.61 0.20 18.60
C VAL A 577 31.02 -1.02 17.90
N THR A 578 29.88 -1.51 18.38
CA THR A 578 29.11 -2.59 17.77
C THR A 578 28.09 -2.11 16.74
N SER A 579 27.93 -0.80 16.56
CA SER A 579 26.97 -0.25 15.61
C SER A 579 27.35 -0.62 14.18
N LYS A 580 26.32 -0.91 13.40
CA LYS A 580 26.40 -1.21 11.97
C LYS A 580 25.38 -0.35 11.26
N LEU A 581 25.67 0.04 10.02
CA LEU A 581 24.72 0.72 9.17
C LEU A 581 23.42 -0.10 9.10
N GLN A 582 22.29 0.55 9.36
CA GLN A 582 20.98 -0.10 9.37
C GLN A 582 20.36 -0.15 7.96
N THR A 583 20.62 0.87 7.14
CA THR A 583 20.45 0.86 5.69
C THR A 583 21.65 0.22 5.01
N GLU A 584 21.58 -0.02 3.72
CA GLU A 584 22.70 -0.55 2.94
C GLU A 584 23.68 0.53 2.47
N VAL A 585 24.94 0.13 2.25
CA VAL A 585 26.00 1.00 1.71
C VAL A 585 25.65 1.53 0.32
N GLY A 586 24.78 0.85 -0.44
CA GLY A 586 24.33 1.32 -1.76
C GLY A 586 23.55 2.64 -1.77
N VAL A 587 23.07 3.09 -0.60
CA VAL A 587 22.42 4.41 -0.46
C VAL A 587 23.11 5.34 0.52
N TYR A 588 23.98 4.82 1.40
CA TYR A 588 24.64 5.59 2.43
C TYR A 588 26.17 5.58 2.25
N HIS A 589 26.63 6.34 1.26
CA HIS A 589 28.05 6.57 0.97
C HIS A 589 28.26 7.98 0.38
N LEU A 590 29.52 8.34 0.10
CA LEU A 590 29.86 9.62 -0.54
C LEU A 590 29.92 9.55 -2.08
N GLY A 591 30.29 8.40 -2.65
CA GLY A 591 30.53 8.27 -4.09
C GLY A 591 29.26 8.11 -4.95
N PHE A 592 28.75 9.18 -5.56
CA PHE A 592 27.51 9.16 -6.36
C PHE A 592 27.70 9.61 -7.82
N ASP A 593 28.94 9.67 -8.28
CA ASP A 593 29.25 9.92 -9.68
C ASP A 593 30.34 8.96 -10.17
N GLU A 594 30.59 8.97 -11.48
CA GLU A 594 31.52 8.03 -12.12
C GLU A 594 32.95 8.13 -11.58
N THR A 595 33.32 9.27 -10.97
CA THR A 595 34.67 9.48 -10.42
C THR A 595 34.86 8.85 -9.04
N LEU A 596 33.77 8.66 -8.30
CA LEU A 596 33.74 7.91 -7.04
C LEU A 596 32.56 6.91 -7.08
N PRO A 597 32.77 5.69 -7.59
CA PRO A 597 31.71 4.70 -7.64
C PRO A 597 31.26 4.27 -6.23
N CYS A 598 30.13 3.57 -6.16
CA CYS A 598 29.69 2.94 -4.92
C CYS A 598 30.81 2.03 -4.37
N PRO A 599 31.22 2.19 -3.11
CA PRO A 599 32.25 1.37 -2.49
C PRO A 599 31.88 -0.11 -2.57
N LYS A 600 32.82 -0.93 -3.06
CA LYS A 600 32.66 -2.38 -3.07
C LYS A 600 32.91 -2.91 -1.66
N ASN A 601 31.84 -3.27 -0.97
CA ASN A 601 31.92 -3.99 0.30
C ASN A 601 31.39 -5.41 0.12
N ASP A 602 32.10 -6.39 0.69
CA ASP A 602 31.64 -7.78 0.76
C ASP A 602 30.36 -7.92 1.58
N TYR A 603 30.16 -7.02 2.56
CA TYR A 603 28.96 -6.93 3.39
C TYR A 603 28.21 -5.60 3.19
N PRO A 604 26.93 -5.61 2.77
CA PRO A 604 26.18 -4.38 2.48
C PRO A 604 25.90 -3.46 3.67
N TRP A 605 26.09 -3.92 4.91
CA TRP A 605 25.80 -3.16 6.14
C TRP A 605 27.08 -2.95 6.97
N PRO A 606 28.00 -2.07 6.54
CA PRO A 606 29.28 -1.87 7.19
C PRO A 606 29.14 -1.50 8.67
N SER A 607 30.14 -1.87 9.46
CA SER A 607 30.32 -1.37 10.82
C SER A 607 30.55 0.14 10.85
N ARG A 608 30.39 0.74 12.04
CA ARG A 608 30.73 2.14 12.30
C ARG A 608 32.13 2.49 11.80
N ASP A 609 33.12 1.66 12.13
CA ASP A 609 34.53 1.95 11.83
C ASP A 609 34.83 1.83 10.33
N GLU A 610 34.27 0.83 9.64
CA GLU A 610 34.33 0.72 8.18
C GLU A 610 33.69 1.92 7.49
N LEU A 611 32.57 2.42 8.02
CA LEU A 611 31.88 3.57 7.46
C LEU A 611 32.66 4.89 7.68
N LEU A 612 33.27 5.06 8.85
CA LEU A 612 34.16 6.20 9.13
C LEU A 612 35.39 6.16 8.23
N ALA A 613 36.00 4.99 8.02
CA ALA A 613 37.10 4.81 7.09
C ALA A 613 36.67 5.15 5.66
N MET A 614 35.51 4.68 5.22
CA MET A 614 34.95 4.98 3.91
C MET A 614 34.71 6.49 3.70
N PHE A 615 34.22 7.20 4.73
CA PHE A 615 34.08 8.66 4.66
C PHE A 615 35.42 9.38 4.60
N GLN A 616 36.41 8.91 5.35
CA GLN A 616 37.77 9.44 5.32
C GLN A 616 38.40 9.26 3.92
N THR A 617 38.39 8.04 3.39
CA THR A 617 38.90 7.72 2.05
C THR A 617 38.18 8.51 0.96
N GLY A 618 36.85 8.57 1.00
CA GLY A 618 36.08 9.34 0.01
C GLY A 618 36.37 10.84 0.05
N ALA A 619 36.64 11.42 1.23
CA ALA A 619 37.03 12.82 1.36
C ALA A 619 38.47 13.09 0.89
N GLU A 620 39.38 12.11 1.04
CA GLU A 620 40.76 12.16 0.54
C GLU A 620 40.82 12.05 -0.97
N GLU A 621 40.17 11.02 -1.54
CA GLU A 621 40.16 10.76 -2.99
C GLU A 621 39.53 11.90 -3.77
N TYR A 622 38.50 12.56 -3.22
CA TYR A 622 37.88 13.73 -3.85
C TYR A 622 38.62 15.05 -3.58
N GLY A 623 39.63 15.05 -2.71
CA GLY A 623 40.41 16.26 -2.39
C GLY A 623 39.67 17.30 -1.54
N ILE A 624 38.76 16.87 -0.65
CA ILE A 624 37.96 17.77 0.21
C ILE A 624 38.73 18.19 1.45
N LEU A 625 39.59 17.32 2.00
CA LEU A 625 40.27 17.56 3.28
C LEU A 625 41.00 18.91 3.38
N PRO A 626 41.67 19.43 2.33
CA PRO A 626 42.29 20.76 2.38
C PRO A 626 41.33 21.91 2.71
N TYR A 627 40.03 21.74 2.44
CA TYR A 627 38.98 22.72 2.73
C TYR A 627 38.34 22.51 4.11
N CYS A 628 38.73 21.45 4.84
CA CYS A 628 38.20 21.14 6.16
C CYS A 628 39.06 21.74 7.28
N ARG A 629 38.44 22.56 8.12
CA ARG A 629 38.95 22.95 9.45
C ARG A 629 38.27 22.07 10.50
N LEU A 630 38.86 20.90 10.72
CA LEU A 630 38.42 19.91 11.71
C LEU A 630 38.84 20.34 13.13
N ALA A 631 38.32 19.65 14.15
CA ALA A 631 38.47 20.03 15.55
C ALA A 631 38.13 21.51 15.83
N THR A 632 37.20 22.08 15.06
CA THR A 632 36.83 23.49 15.10
C THR A 632 35.32 23.64 15.15
N GLU A 633 34.82 24.27 16.20
CA GLU A 633 33.40 24.53 16.43
C GLU A 633 33.01 25.93 15.96
N VAL A 634 31.90 26.04 15.24
CA VAL A 634 31.24 27.33 14.98
C VAL A 634 30.36 27.65 16.19
N GLN A 635 30.66 28.74 16.89
CA GLN A 635 29.97 29.15 18.12
C GLN A 635 28.83 30.13 17.86
N GLU A 636 29.03 31.05 16.90
CA GLU A 636 28.09 32.13 16.62
C GLU A 636 28.06 32.43 15.13
N ILE A 637 26.89 32.83 14.65
CA ILE A 637 26.63 33.31 13.29
C ILE A 637 25.92 34.65 13.41
N LYS A 638 26.48 35.70 12.82
CA LYS A 638 25.87 37.04 12.78
C LYS A 638 25.69 37.48 11.34
N ALA A 639 24.48 37.88 10.98
CA ALA A 639 24.20 38.44 9.66
C ALA A 639 24.55 39.95 9.63
N GLU A 640 25.17 40.41 8.55
CA GLU A 640 25.54 41.81 8.31
C GLU A 640 25.07 42.23 6.91
N GLY A 641 24.11 43.17 6.84
CA GLY A 641 23.59 43.72 5.58
C GLY A 641 22.05 43.80 5.51
N GLN A 642 21.53 44.27 4.36
CA GLN A 642 20.10 44.19 4.01
C GLN A 642 19.86 42.99 3.09
N LYS A 643 18.61 42.47 3.04
CA LYS A 643 18.25 41.12 2.53
C LYS A 643 18.90 40.60 1.24
N LEU A 644 19.30 41.47 0.30
CA LEU A 644 19.89 41.06 -0.99
C LEU A 644 21.44 41.02 -0.99
N ASP A 645 22.09 41.79 -0.11
CA ASP A 645 23.57 41.89 0.01
C ASP A 645 24.06 41.40 1.38
N THR A 646 23.35 40.42 1.97
CA THR A 646 23.68 39.94 3.32
C THR A 646 24.96 39.12 3.30
N THR A 647 25.98 39.60 4.00
CA THR A 647 27.17 38.83 4.38
C THR A 647 27.01 38.30 5.81
N TYR A 648 27.83 37.34 6.20
CA TYR A 648 27.78 36.78 7.54
C TYR A 648 29.16 36.84 8.19
N GLU A 649 29.21 37.05 9.50
CA GLU A 649 30.39 36.83 10.33
C GLU A 649 30.16 35.56 11.14
N VAL A 650 31.10 34.62 11.07
CA VAL A 650 31.10 33.41 11.90
C VAL A 650 32.20 33.49 12.96
N THR A 651 31.84 33.18 14.20
CA THR A 651 32.81 33.00 15.29
C THR A 651 33.13 31.52 15.39
N ILE A 652 34.40 31.17 15.21
CA ILE A 652 34.91 29.80 15.24
C ILE A 652 35.94 29.62 16.35
N GLN A 653 35.99 28.42 16.93
CA GLN A 653 36.92 28.09 17.99
C GLN A 653 37.45 26.67 17.84
N HIS A 654 38.77 26.51 17.91
CA HIS A 654 39.37 25.18 17.97
C HIS A 654 39.02 24.52 19.31
N VAL A 655 38.55 23.27 19.28
CA VAL A 655 37.98 22.56 20.45
C VAL A 655 38.97 22.49 21.63
N GLU A 656 40.26 22.37 21.35
CA GLU A 656 41.32 22.35 22.38
C GLU A 656 41.85 23.74 22.79
N LYS A 657 41.57 24.81 22.02
CA LYS A 657 42.12 26.16 22.27
C LYS A 657 41.00 27.13 22.66
N LYS A 658 40.46 26.94 23.87
CA LYS A 658 39.25 27.64 24.37
C LYS A 658 39.41 29.15 24.59
N ASP A 659 40.63 29.68 24.59
CA ASP A 659 40.88 31.11 24.86
C ASP A 659 41.05 31.97 23.58
N LYS A 660 40.92 31.37 22.39
CA LYS A 660 41.11 32.08 21.11
C LYS A 660 40.00 31.74 20.12
N ALA A 661 38.90 32.49 20.20
CA ALA A 661 37.90 32.51 19.14
C ALA A 661 38.39 33.39 17.97
N GLU A 662 38.22 32.90 16.75
CA GLU A 662 38.52 33.60 15.50
C GLU A 662 37.19 34.01 14.85
N LYS A 663 37.18 35.18 14.20
CA LYS A 663 36.03 35.66 13.43
C LYS A 663 36.36 35.62 11.95
N MET A 664 35.41 35.18 11.13
CA MET A 664 35.59 35.08 9.68
C MET A 664 34.34 35.56 8.95
N ALA A 665 34.51 36.46 7.98
CA ALA A 665 33.44 36.85 7.08
C ALA A 665 33.16 35.74 6.05
N CYS A 666 31.90 35.50 5.72
CA CYS A 666 31.47 34.52 4.73
C CYS A 666 30.29 35.01 3.89
N ALA A 667 30.19 34.52 2.66
CA ALA A 667 29.16 34.90 1.70
C ALA A 667 27.84 34.14 1.90
N GLY A 668 27.89 33.00 2.59
CA GLY A 668 26.73 32.17 2.87
C GLY A 668 27.08 31.03 3.80
N ILE A 669 26.04 30.46 4.43
CA ILE A 669 26.17 29.43 5.44
C ILE A 669 25.27 28.25 5.07
N LEU A 670 25.87 27.06 5.04
CA LEU A 670 25.21 25.79 4.79
C LEU A 670 25.32 24.93 6.05
N MET A 671 24.19 24.70 6.73
CA MET A 671 24.16 24.08 8.06
C MET A 671 23.82 22.59 8.00
N TYR A 672 24.76 21.74 8.37
CA TYR A 672 24.60 20.29 8.49
C TYR A 672 25.08 19.73 9.84
N PRO A 673 24.65 20.30 10.99
CA PRO A 673 25.11 19.86 12.32
C PRO A 673 24.62 18.46 12.73
N GLY A 674 23.72 17.86 11.95
CA GLY A 674 23.05 16.59 12.25
C GLY A 674 21.80 16.75 13.12
N ASN A 675 20.95 15.72 13.14
CA ASN A 675 19.60 15.77 13.75
C ASN A 675 19.49 15.09 15.12
N LEU A 676 20.60 14.57 15.66
CA LEU A 676 20.61 13.72 16.85
C LEU A 676 21.68 14.16 17.87
N SER A 677 22.05 15.44 17.87
CA SER A 677 23.22 15.96 18.61
C SER A 677 23.06 15.99 20.13
N LEU A 678 21.83 16.01 20.66
CA LEU A 678 21.56 16.13 22.09
C LEU A 678 20.65 14.98 22.56
N PRO A 679 21.19 13.98 23.28
CA PRO A 679 20.38 12.89 23.80
C PRO A 679 19.46 13.40 24.90
N ARG A 680 18.21 12.94 24.88
CA ARG A 680 17.29 13.12 26.00
C ARG A 680 17.62 12.09 27.07
N ARG A 681 18.36 12.51 28.09
CA ARG A 681 18.64 11.70 29.29
C ARG A 681 17.51 11.89 30.29
N GLU A 682 16.99 10.79 30.80
CA GLU A 682 15.92 10.75 31.80
C GLU A 682 16.38 9.84 32.93
N GLU A 683 16.28 10.30 34.17
CA GLU A 683 16.46 9.46 35.36
C GLU A 683 15.10 8.86 35.74
N TYR A 684 15.02 7.53 35.75
CA TYR A 684 13.88 6.82 36.28
C TYR A 684 14.00 6.70 37.81
N LYS A 685 12.88 6.83 38.54
CA LYS A 685 12.93 6.68 40.00
C LYS A 685 13.07 5.20 40.34
N GLY A 686 13.92 4.90 41.31
CA GLY A 686 14.26 3.53 41.71
C GLY A 686 15.40 2.92 40.89
N GLU A 687 16.07 3.69 40.03
CA GLU A 687 17.31 3.24 39.35
C GLU A 687 18.38 2.81 40.36
N ASP A 688 18.48 3.52 41.49
CA ASP A 688 19.35 3.21 42.62
C ASP A 688 19.01 1.87 43.31
N GLU A 689 17.76 1.42 43.21
CA GLU A 689 17.27 0.16 43.78
C GLU A 689 17.42 -1.05 42.84
N PHE A 690 17.67 -0.84 41.54
CA PHE A 690 17.68 -1.92 40.54
C PHE A 690 18.79 -2.96 40.76
N GLY A 691 19.93 -2.54 41.33
CA GLY A 691 21.07 -3.41 41.66
C GLY A 691 21.83 -4.00 40.46
N GLY A 692 21.37 -3.78 39.22
CA GLY A 692 22.03 -4.18 37.98
C GLY A 692 22.67 -3.00 37.23
N THR A 693 23.41 -3.29 36.16
CA THR A 693 24.01 -2.27 35.29
C THR A 693 22.92 -1.47 34.56
N ILE A 694 22.96 -0.13 34.68
CA ILE A 694 22.12 0.80 33.92
C ILE A 694 23.06 1.68 33.10
N ALA A 695 22.83 1.71 31.79
CA ALA A 695 23.59 2.55 30.87
C ALA A 695 22.74 2.89 29.64
N TYR A 696 23.12 3.94 28.94
CA TYR A 696 22.46 4.27 27.68
C TYR A 696 22.96 3.34 26.56
N GLY A 697 22.05 2.88 25.72
CA GLY A 697 22.37 2.00 24.60
C GLY A 697 23.02 2.71 23.40
N MET A 698 23.71 3.84 23.64
CA MET A 698 24.42 4.68 22.67
C MET A 698 25.68 5.22 23.36
N PHE A 699 26.55 5.90 22.62
CA PHE A 699 27.76 6.54 23.15
C PHE A 699 28.77 5.60 23.80
N ASP A 700 28.75 4.31 23.43
CA ASP A 700 29.61 3.29 24.03
C ASP A 700 29.46 3.16 25.56
N GLU A 701 28.35 3.63 26.14
CA GLU A 701 28.13 3.59 27.60
C GLU A 701 27.84 2.19 28.12
N PHE A 702 27.22 1.32 27.31
CA PHE A 702 26.93 -0.06 27.70
C PHE A 702 27.95 -1.04 27.11
N GLY A 703 28.73 -1.68 27.99
CA GLY A 703 29.66 -2.74 27.60
C GLY A 703 28.93 -4.04 27.27
N TYR A 704 28.68 -4.32 25.98
CA TYR A 704 27.89 -5.50 25.55
C TYR A 704 28.44 -6.86 26.02
N ALA A 705 29.73 -6.97 26.35
CA ALA A 705 30.29 -8.16 26.98
C ALA A 705 29.60 -8.51 28.32
N GLU A 706 29.06 -7.51 29.02
CA GLU A 706 28.30 -7.72 30.25
C GLU A 706 26.94 -8.39 30.00
N ALA A 707 26.45 -8.44 28.77
CA ALA A 707 25.16 -9.03 28.44
C ALA A 707 25.17 -10.56 28.42
N THR A 708 26.34 -11.19 28.32
CA THR A 708 26.47 -12.64 28.18
C THR A 708 25.79 -13.39 29.33
N GLY A 709 24.86 -14.27 28.99
CA GLY A 709 24.10 -15.07 29.97
C GLY A 709 23.12 -14.28 30.85
N LYS A 710 22.99 -12.96 30.68
CA LYS A 710 22.09 -12.11 31.47
C LYS A 710 20.74 -11.87 30.78
N ASP A 711 19.74 -11.57 31.59
CA ASP A 711 18.46 -11.03 31.15
C ASP A 711 18.61 -9.52 30.98
N ILE A 712 18.22 -8.98 29.83
CA ILE A 712 18.43 -7.57 29.46
C ILE A 712 17.10 -6.85 29.30
N ALA A 713 16.97 -5.66 29.89
CA ALA A 713 15.84 -4.77 29.65
C ALA A 713 16.28 -3.58 28.76
N ILE A 714 15.56 -3.35 27.65
CA ILE A 714 15.76 -2.21 26.75
C ILE A 714 14.55 -1.29 26.87
N VAL A 715 14.75 -0.05 27.29
CA VAL A 715 13.68 0.93 27.45
C VAL A 715 13.60 1.82 26.20
N GLY A 716 12.48 1.72 25.48
CA GLY A 716 12.24 2.43 24.22
C GLY A 716 12.21 1.50 23.01
N HIS A 717 11.54 1.94 21.95
CA HIS A 717 11.37 1.18 20.70
C HIS A 717 11.88 2.00 19.50
N GLY A 718 13.05 2.62 19.64
CA GLY A 718 13.68 3.40 18.57
C GLY A 718 14.58 2.55 17.66
N ALA A 719 15.25 3.21 16.71
CA ALA A 719 16.20 2.56 15.81
C ALA A 719 17.37 1.90 16.57
N PHE A 720 17.89 2.56 17.61
CA PHE A 720 18.89 1.99 18.52
C PHE A 720 18.37 0.80 19.32
N ALA A 721 17.07 0.72 19.65
CA ALA A 721 16.54 -0.44 20.36
C ALA A 721 16.62 -1.71 19.49
N VAL A 722 16.24 -1.62 18.21
CA VAL A 722 16.35 -2.70 17.23
C VAL A 722 17.82 -3.14 17.04
N GLU A 723 18.74 -2.18 17.04
CA GLU A 723 20.18 -2.44 17.01
C GLU A 723 20.69 -3.12 18.28
N ASN A 724 20.31 -2.64 19.46
CA ASN A 724 20.78 -3.17 20.74
C ASN A 724 20.24 -4.59 20.96
N VAL A 725 19.05 -4.92 20.44
CA VAL A 725 18.57 -6.31 20.37
C VAL A 725 19.57 -7.19 19.62
N ARG A 726 20.03 -6.78 18.43
CA ARG A 726 21.05 -7.50 17.68
C ARG A 726 22.34 -7.65 18.50
N SER A 727 22.88 -6.55 19.02
CA SER A 727 24.14 -6.59 19.77
C SER A 727 24.03 -7.50 21.00
N CYS A 728 22.95 -7.41 21.79
CA CYS A 728 22.71 -8.33 22.90
C CYS A 728 22.62 -9.80 22.46
N CYS A 729 22.02 -10.08 21.30
CA CYS A 729 22.00 -11.43 20.74
C CYS A 729 23.39 -11.91 20.31
N GLU A 730 24.19 -11.07 19.63
CA GLU A 730 25.57 -11.37 19.22
C GLU A 730 26.46 -11.69 20.45
N TYR A 731 26.22 -11.01 21.57
CA TYR A 731 26.93 -11.25 22.85
C TYR A 731 26.28 -12.33 23.73
N SER A 732 25.42 -13.18 23.16
CA SER A 732 24.86 -14.36 23.84
C SER A 732 24.12 -14.03 25.14
N CYS A 733 23.33 -12.95 25.15
CA CYS A 733 22.38 -12.73 26.24
C CYS A 733 21.42 -13.90 26.40
N LYS A 734 20.81 -14.03 27.58
CA LYS A 734 19.84 -15.08 27.88
C LYS A 734 18.45 -14.73 27.33
N LYS A 735 17.94 -13.54 27.67
CA LYS A 735 16.62 -13.05 27.26
C LYS A 735 16.65 -11.52 27.16
N ILE A 736 15.82 -10.96 26.29
CA ILE A 736 15.65 -9.51 26.11
C ILE A 736 14.19 -9.13 26.36
N TYR A 737 13.97 -8.10 27.16
CA TYR A 737 12.68 -7.45 27.40
C TYR A 737 12.74 -6.03 26.85
N LEU A 738 12.02 -5.76 25.76
CA LEU A 738 11.92 -4.43 25.18
C LEU A 738 10.65 -3.75 25.69
N VAL A 739 10.81 -2.77 26.56
CA VAL A 739 9.72 -2.04 27.21
C VAL A 739 9.46 -0.75 26.45
N CYS A 740 8.23 -0.53 26.00
CA CYS A 740 7.89 0.62 25.19
C CYS A 740 6.53 1.24 25.57
N ARG A 741 6.38 2.54 25.30
CA ARG A 741 5.10 3.26 25.47
C ARG A 741 4.06 2.84 24.45
N ARG A 742 4.56 2.64 23.22
CA ARG A 742 3.83 2.28 22.01
C ARG A 742 4.80 1.50 21.16
N LYS A 743 4.29 0.53 20.41
CA LYS A 743 5.11 -0.19 19.44
C LYS A 743 5.40 0.71 18.23
N ASN A 744 6.67 0.82 17.88
CA ASN A 744 7.10 1.48 16.66
C ASN A 744 7.28 0.45 15.54
N ILE A 745 7.19 0.91 14.29
CA ILE A 745 7.45 0.05 13.14
C ILE A 745 8.95 -0.31 13.12
N ALA A 746 9.25 -1.58 12.87
CA ALA A 746 10.59 -2.07 12.55
C ALA A 746 10.55 -2.62 11.11
N CYS A 747 11.63 -2.44 10.37
CA CYS A 747 11.71 -2.84 8.97
C CYS A 747 12.72 -3.98 8.78
N PRO A 748 12.37 -5.05 8.06
CA PRO A 748 13.34 -6.05 7.61
C PRO A 748 14.34 -5.41 6.63
N ARG A 749 15.62 -5.79 6.71
CA ARG A 749 16.67 -5.21 5.88
C ARG A 749 16.41 -5.41 4.39
N TYR A 750 15.87 -6.57 4.01
CA TYR A 750 15.52 -6.86 2.62
C TYR A 750 14.47 -5.89 2.06
N VAL A 751 13.47 -5.50 2.87
CA VAL A 751 12.45 -4.54 2.45
C VAL A 751 13.05 -3.15 2.32
N SER A 752 13.93 -2.74 3.23
CA SER A 752 14.72 -1.51 3.09
C SER A 752 15.50 -1.49 1.78
N TRP A 753 16.25 -2.56 1.52
CA TRP A 753 17.06 -2.69 0.31
C TRP A 753 16.23 -2.56 -0.97
N LEU A 754 15.12 -3.31 -1.07
CA LEU A 754 14.21 -3.21 -2.22
C LEU A 754 13.62 -1.82 -2.40
N ALA A 755 13.21 -1.17 -1.30
CA ALA A 755 12.63 0.16 -1.36
C ALA A 755 13.61 1.20 -1.89
N ASN A 756 14.87 1.05 -1.50
CA ASN A 756 15.96 1.92 -1.92
C ASN A 756 16.45 1.66 -3.35
N GLN A 757 16.11 0.51 -3.95
CA GLN A 757 16.32 0.27 -5.39
C GLN A 757 15.24 0.94 -6.28
N SER A 758 14.16 1.45 -5.68
CA SER A 758 13.08 2.07 -6.45
C SER A 758 13.47 3.47 -6.91
N GLN A 759 13.33 3.75 -8.21
CA GLN A 759 13.53 5.10 -8.76
C GLN A 759 12.51 6.12 -8.25
N SER A 760 11.30 5.64 -7.90
CA SER A 760 10.21 6.45 -7.38
C SER A 760 9.86 6.04 -5.95
N PRO A 761 9.42 6.97 -5.07
CA PRO A 761 8.99 6.61 -3.73
C PRO A 761 7.92 5.52 -3.74
N LEU A 762 8.13 4.45 -2.98
CA LEU A 762 7.14 3.39 -2.87
C LEU A 762 5.89 3.89 -2.12
N SER A 763 4.71 3.44 -2.56
CA SER A 763 3.50 3.67 -1.78
C SER A 763 3.62 3.01 -0.39
N ALA A 764 3.14 3.69 0.65
CA ALA A 764 3.11 3.13 2.00
C ALA A 764 2.39 1.78 2.06
N SER A 765 1.38 1.57 1.21
CA SER A 765 0.68 0.28 1.10
C SER A 765 1.63 -0.82 0.65
N LEU A 766 2.33 -0.63 -0.46
CA LEU A 766 3.29 -1.62 -0.97
C LEU A 766 4.41 -1.89 0.05
N PHE A 767 4.88 -0.85 0.72
CA PHE A 767 5.91 -0.95 1.76
C PHE A 767 5.42 -1.79 2.96
N LEU A 768 4.22 -1.51 3.50
CA LEU A 768 3.61 -2.27 4.59
C LEU A 768 3.29 -3.72 4.21
N HIS A 769 2.80 -3.98 3.00
CA HIS A 769 2.58 -5.33 2.49
C HIS A 769 3.89 -6.13 2.40
N SER A 770 4.99 -5.47 2.02
CA SER A 770 6.30 -6.10 1.93
C SER A 770 6.86 -6.49 3.31
N MET A 771 6.51 -5.74 4.37
CA MET A 771 6.89 -6.06 5.75
C MET A 771 5.98 -7.13 6.39
N LYS A 772 4.75 -7.29 5.89
CA LYS A 772 3.72 -8.16 6.46
C LYS A 772 4.20 -9.57 6.80
N PRO A 773 4.98 -10.29 5.97
CA PRO A 773 5.42 -11.64 6.30
C PRO A 773 6.16 -11.73 7.64
N MET A 774 7.01 -10.76 7.97
CA MET A 774 7.78 -10.75 9.23
C MET A 774 6.91 -10.44 10.44
N TYR A 775 5.87 -9.64 10.26
CA TYR A 775 4.88 -9.33 11.29
C TYR A 775 3.89 -10.49 11.51
N ASP A 776 3.49 -11.18 10.45
CA ASP A 776 2.60 -12.34 10.49
C ASP A 776 3.23 -13.50 11.28
N LEU A 777 4.54 -13.70 11.16
CA LEU A 777 5.26 -14.69 11.97
C LEU A 777 5.00 -14.46 13.48
N MET A 778 4.83 -13.19 13.91
CA MET A 778 4.65 -12.81 15.31
C MET A 778 3.18 -12.74 15.73
N GLY A 779 2.26 -13.01 14.81
CA GLY A 779 0.83 -12.78 15.00
C GLY A 779 0.49 -11.29 15.19
N TRP A 780 1.30 -10.38 14.64
CA TRP A 780 1.12 -8.94 14.78
C TRP A 780 0.58 -8.31 13.49
N ASP A 781 -0.31 -7.34 13.64
CA ASP A 781 -0.83 -6.57 12.51
C ASP A 781 -0.03 -5.27 12.35
N VAL A 782 0.82 -5.18 11.33
CA VAL A 782 1.61 -3.97 11.02
C VAL A 782 0.73 -2.74 10.76
N TRP A 783 -0.49 -2.93 10.29
CA TRP A 783 -1.44 -1.85 9.98
C TRP A 783 -2.03 -1.20 11.24
N SER A 784 -1.98 -1.90 12.37
CA SER A 784 -2.48 -1.41 13.66
C SER A 784 -1.52 -0.46 14.38
N TYR A 785 -0.30 -0.30 13.86
CA TYR A 785 0.75 0.48 14.52
C TYR A 785 0.45 1.98 14.43
N TYR A 786 0.75 2.71 15.50
CA TYR A 786 0.53 4.16 15.59
C TYR A 786 1.19 4.95 14.44
N GLY A 787 2.31 4.45 13.91
CA GLY A 787 3.01 5.05 12.78
C GLY A 787 2.27 4.96 11.43
N VAL A 788 1.17 4.19 11.35
CA VAL A 788 0.34 4.03 10.16
C VAL A 788 -0.94 4.85 10.33
N GLN A 789 -1.16 5.82 9.45
CA GLN A 789 -2.43 6.53 9.36
C GLN A 789 -3.21 6.08 8.14
N VAL A 790 -4.50 5.82 8.33
CA VAL A 790 -5.46 5.60 7.24
C VAL A 790 -6.40 6.80 7.26
N LEU A 791 -6.20 7.76 6.36
CA LEU A 791 -7.09 8.93 6.26
C LEU A 791 -8.47 8.48 5.80
N PHE A 792 -9.50 8.80 6.58
CA PHE A 792 -10.88 8.35 6.35
C PHE A 792 -11.47 8.81 5.01
N LEU A 793 -10.97 9.92 4.46
CA LEU A 793 -11.39 10.50 3.18
C LEU A 793 -10.71 9.85 1.96
N GLU A 794 -9.60 9.14 2.14
CA GLU A 794 -8.90 8.39 1.09
C GLU A 794 -8.87 6.90 1.45
N ARG A 795 -10.01 6.24 1.28
CA ARG A 795 -10.28 4.84 1.71
C ARG A 795 -9.28 3.75 1.28
N PHE A 796 -8.18 4.06 0.58
CA PHE A 796 -7.19 3.08 0.09
C PHE A 796 -5.72 3.54 0.08
N LYS A 797 -5.37 4.68 0.71
CA LYS A 797 -3.97 5.16 0.76
C LYS A 797 -3.50 5.34 2.20
N PRO A 798 -2.83 4.33 2.80
CA PRO A 798 -2.16 4.54 4.07
C PRO A 798 -1.06 5.59 3.91
N SER A 799 -0.77 6.34 4.96
CA SER A 799 0.42 7.17 5.08
C SER A 799 1.26 6.70 6.27
N LEU A 800 2.57 6.78 6.12
CA LEU A 800 3.51 6.51 7.20
C LEU A 800 3.86 7.83 7.86
N LEU A 801 3.41 8.03 9.09
CA LEU A 801 3.82 9.16 9.91
C LEU A 801 5.27 9.04 10.36
N GLN A 802 5.76 7.81 10.51
CA GLN A 802 7.09 7.51 10.99
C GLN A 802 8.04 7.29 9.81
N ALA A 803 8.82 8.31 9.46
CA ALA A 803 9.86 8.23 8.43
C ALA A 803 11.16 7.57 8.92
N ARG A 804 11.31 7.33 10.23
CA ARG A 804 12.52 6.75 10.85
C ARG A 804 12.15 5.55 11.72
N PHE A 805 12.29 4.35 11.17
CA PHE A 805 12.08 3.07 11.86
C PHE A 805 13.41 2.33 12.03
N GLY A 806 13.50 1.45 13.03
CA GLY A 806 14.66 0.58 13.18
C GLY A 806 14.67 -0.48 12.09
N ILE A 807 15.84 -0.71 11.47
CA ILE A 807 15.99 -1.70 10.40
C ILE A 807 16.89 -2.83 10.91
N GLY A 808 16.40 -4.08 10.88
CA GLY A 808 17.18 -5.22 11.35
C GLY A 808 16.40 -6.53 11.40
N ASP A 809 16.93 -7.57 10.76
CA ASP A 809 16.27 -8.89 10.71
C ASP A 809 16.38 -9.66 12.02
N VAL A 810 17.50 -9.48 12.74
CA VAL A 810 17.76 -10.13 14.04
C VAL A 810 16.67 -9.80 15.06
N TYR A 811 16.07 -8.61 14.98
CA TYR A 811 14.94 -8.23 15.83
C TYR A 811 13.74 -9.18 15.66
N PHE A 812 13.37 -9.48 14.42
CA PHE A 812 12.28 -10.40 14.13
C PHE A 812 12.65 -11.85 14.45
N CYS A 813 13.88 -12.28 14.19
CA CYS A 813 14.36 -13.61 14.57
C CYS A 813 14.38 -13.80 16.09
N ALA A 814 14.77 -12.77 16.84
CA ALA A 814 14.78 -12.82 18.30
C ALA A 814 13.35 -12.93 18.86
N LEU A 815 12.38 -12.23 18.27
CA LEU A 815 10.97 -12.37 18.61
C LEU A 815 10.43 -13.77 18.26
N SER A 816 10.74 -14.29 17.07
CA SER A 816 10.25 -15.58 16.60
C SER A 816 10.73 -16.75 17.46
N TRP A 817 11.98 -16.68 17.92
CA TRP A 817 12.55 -17.64 18.86
C TRP A 817 12.10 -17.39 20.31
N GLY A 818 11.38 -16.31 20.59
CA GLY A 818 11.02 -15.93 21.96
C GLY A 818 12.23 -15.53 22.81
N LYS A 819 13.36 -15.18 22.19
CA LYS A 819 14.54 -14.61 22.86
C LYS A 819 14.33 -13.13 23.20
N LEU A 820 13.50 -12.45 22.43
CA LEU A 820 13.02 -11.09 22.67
C LEU A 820 11.52 -11.13 23.00
N GLU A 821 11.11 -10.32 23.97
CA GLU A 821 9.72 -10.02 24.28
C GLU A 821 9.50 -8.50 24.27
N VAL A 822 8.40 -8.04 23.67
CA VAL A 822 8.06 -6.61 23.60
C VAL A 822 6.87 -6.34 24.50
N ILE A 823 7.09 -5.50 25.51
CA ILE A 823 6.11 -5.11 26.52
C ILE A 823 5.64 -3.70 26.19
N GLU A 824 4.33 -3.55 25.94
CA GLU A 824 3.70 -2.25 25.70
C GLU A 824 2.97 -1.79 26.97
N ALA A 825 3.46 -0.71 27.58
CA ALA A 825 2.87 -0.12 28.78
C ALA A 825 1.90 1.01 28.40
N SER A 826 0.71 0.66 27.89
CA SER A 826 -0.36 1.61 27.55
C SER A 826 -1.26 1.91 28.77
N GLY A 827 -1.61 3.18 28.99
CA GLY A 827 -2.58 3.59 30.03
C GLY A 827 -2.02 4.12 31.36
N LEU A 828 -0.71 4.01 31.61
CA LEU A 828 -0.08 4.58 32.79
C LEU A 828 0.49 5.97 32.46
N LYS A 829 0.12 7.00 33.24
CA LYS A 829 0.97 8.18 33.35
C LYS A 829 2.35 7.65 33.75
N TRP A 830 3.38 7.93 32.95
CA TRP A 830 4.78 7.65 33.29
C TRP A 830 5.16 8.50 34.51
N GLN A 831 4.61 8.17 35.67
CA GLN A 831 5.13 8.66 36.92
C GLN A 831 6.33 7.79 37.24
N ARG A 832 7.42 8.45 37.65
CA ARG A 832 8.77 7.90 37.78
C ARG A 832 8.88 6.54 38.50
N ARG A 833 7.85 6.07 39.22
CA ARG A 833 7.79 4.83 40.02
C ARG A 833 7.74 3.49 39.24
N SER A 834 7.20 3.41 38.01
CA SER A 834 6.65 2.12 37.52
C SER A 834 7.51 1.30 36.56
N VAL A 835 8.66 1.77 36.08
CA VAL A 835 9.38 1.09 34.97
C VAL A 835 10.18 -0.11 35.47
N LEU A 836 10.96 0.05 36.54
CA LEU A 836 11.78 -1.01 37.11
C LEU A 836 10.93 -2.03 37.89
N GLU A 837 9.89 -1.56 38.58
CA GLU A 837 8.87 -2.44 39.18
C GLU A 837 8.21 -3.33 38.13
N GLN A 838 7.95 -2.84 36.91
CA GLN A 838 7.37 -3.67 35.83
C GLN A 838 8.35 -4.70 35.26
N VAL A 839 9.62 -4.33 35.08
CA VAL A 839 10.66 -5.29 34.65
C VAL A 839 10.80 -6.43 35.68
N LEU A 840 10.80 -6.08 36.97
CA LEU A 840 10.84 -7.04 38.08
C LEU A 840 9.55 -7.87 38.17
N VAL A 841 8.37 -7.27 38.03
CA VAL A 841 7.07 -7.98 38.09
C VAL A 841 6.88 -8.92 36.89
N CYS A 842 7.27 -8.55 35.67
CA CYS A 842 7.21 -9.44 34.50
C CYS A 842 8.15 -10.64 34.65
N SER A 843 9.36 -10.43 35.19
CA SER A 843 10.29 -11.51 35.57
C SER A 843 9.70 -12.45 36.63
N PHE A 844 8.97 -11.92 37.62
CA PHE A 844 8.44 -12.68 38.75
C PHE A 844 7.13 -13.43 38.44
N VAL A 845 6.23 -12.83 37.64
CA VAL A 845 4.89 -13.37 37.33
C VAL A 845 4.97 -14.58 36.39
N GLU A 846 5.93 -14.63 35.47
CA GLU A 846 6.08 -15.77 34.56
C GLU A 846 6.69 -17.02 35.24
N THR A 847 7.56 -16.82 36.25
CA THR A 847 8.12 -17.93 37.03
C THR A 847 7.03 -18.69 37.78
N ARG A 848 5.94 -18.02 38.20
CA ARG A 848 4.77 -18.67 38.82
C ARG A 848 3.76 -19.22 37.80
N LEU A 849 3.56 -18.57 36.66
CA LEU A 849 2.59 -19.05 35.66
C LEU A 849 3.06 -20.32 34.92
N ARG A 850 4.37 -20.58 34.82
CA ARG A 850 4.88 -21.87 34.32
C ARG A 850 4.70 -23.03 35.31
N LEU A 851 4.70 -22.75 36.62
CA LEU A 851 4.42 -23.75 37.66
C LEU A 851 2.93 -24.15 37.69
N TRP A 852 2.03 -23.30 37.19
CA TRP A 852 0.58 -23.54 37.17
C TRP A 852 0.04 -24.16 35.87
N ARG A 853 0.91 -24.46 34.88
CA ARG A 853 0.53 -25.16 33.63
C ARG A 853 1.01 -26.62 33.58
N VAL A 854 1.54 -27.15 34.68
CA VAL A 854 2.01 -28.55 34.82
C VAL A 854 1.20 -29.36 35.85
N GLU A 855 0.09 -28.81 36.34
CA GLU A 855 -1.02 -29.57 36.95
C GLU A 855 -2.26 -29.44 36.07
#